data_AF-A0A427TCF7-F1
#
_entry.id   AF-A0A427TCF7-F1
#
_cell.length_a   1.000
_cell.length_b   1.000
_cell.length_c   1.000
_cell.angle_alpha   90.00
_cell.angle_beta   90.00
_cell.angle_gamma   90.00
#
_symmetry.space_group_name_H-M   'P 1'
#
loop_
_entity.id
_entity.type
_entity.pdbx_description
1 polymer ?
#
loop_
_entity_poly.entity_id
_entity_poly.type
_entity_poly.pdbx_seq_one_letter_code
_entity_poly.pdbx_strand_id
1 'polypeptide(L)'
;MSTETNPAAGELATVHHLPVATEQGEAIEGEIISEEEYQRLTSQKARALARYEGYRRDVVLAATAAKKAATHQKTKTVLNHGLTVIQGLDSWRGRAWDASTMGVYRRQIKAAEAMGDQTLVADWLERKARVQEARHRRLMDLPKLLVGLVKAGVIGLAALVVIVLLIGLLVQLSGAGEFTRVVGAVMDALRFIFTAIAWAWTPLALVAPYVVSVGVVLAAWREGRQRGKVPGWLATSTQDSDVAIDETTIAQALGALRIPQITNYLKEGLPMQYLTPARRDGRGTHAVVRLPAGVTAEKVARRRADLATGLHRLSKEVWPTTGSEAGILDLWVADKGALAEGAGDYPLLEDGTVDVFKGVPFGRTLRGEPMMAPLLERNTICGGMPGQGKSSAARVIMAGAALDPTAELRIWVPDANFDFEVFAPRCSRYVMGAEDDKIAQILADLQELHAEVQRRGDLLVKNEIPAVTRELASKNVGLHPIFCLLEEAHVAIQHKKYGEDIGQLLVDIVRLGRKRAIHLIVSTQAPTKDSMPRDVTRNCSNGIAFAVGDHVANDALLGQGAYAAGHRATELIPGTDKGTAVVKGFSGERSEIVQVYFLDVSKDHDQVTPIIERGLAAIAKRGRVPWSTRANGELEAPPAPRNLLEDLSEVLGDEPVPAAKAAPLLIALATDYSGLTGKQLCADLAAVGVKVPSSQNRYPVDPVTIRKALAGQATADLDDES
;
A
#
# COMPACT_ATOMS: atom_id res chain seq x y z
N MET A 1 36.28 93.62 -47.67
CA MET A 1 37.74 93.80 -47.57
C MET A 1 38.39 92.73 -48.39
N SER A 2 39.09 93.23 -49.39
CA SER A 2 39.79 92.57 -50.48
C SER A 2 40.82 91.56 -50.00
N THR A 3 40.99 90.46 -50.73
CA THR A 3 42.20 90.16 -51.53
C THR A 3 42.14 88.68 -51.95
N GLU A 4 41.94 88.36 -53.23
CA GLU A 4 42.95 88.38 -54.31
C GLU A 4 44.07 87.35 -54.06
N THR A 5 43.99 86.19 -54.72
CA THR A 5 44.67 85.83 -55.99
C THR A 5 46.18 85.60 -55.82
N ASN A 6 46.63 84.34 -55.85
CA ASN A 6 47.16 83.62 -57.04
C ASN A 6 48.70 83.70 -57.07
N PRO A 7 49.46 83.04 -57.97
CA PRO A 7 49.43 81.68 -58.53
C PRO A 7 50.76 80.93 -58.27
N ALA A 8 50.82 79.63 -58.54
CA ALA A 8 52.02 79.04 -59.15
C ALA A 8 51.65 77.75 -59.89
N ALA A 9 51.73 77.85 -61.22
CA ALA A 9 51.56 76.77 -62.18
C ALA A 9 52.73 75.77 -62.12
N GLY A 10 52.45 74.52 -62.48
CA GLY A 10 53.46 73.47 -62.59
C GLY A 10 52.89 72.14 -63.10
N GLU A 11 52.15 72.21 -64.20
CA GLU A 11 52.15 71.29 -65.34
C GLU A 11 52.40 69.76 -65.17
N LEU A 12 51.46 68.99 -65.75
CA LEU A 12 51.62 67.76 -66.56
C LEU A 12 50.93 66.50 -66.03
N ALA A 13 49.77 66.18 -66.61
CA ALA A 13 49.50 64.85 -67.20
C ALA A 13 48.23 64.86 -68.06
N THR A 14 48.45 64.59 -69.33
CA THR A 14 47.59 64.43 -70.51
C THR A 14 46.23 63.77 -70.27
N VAL A 15 45.16 64.41 -70.74
CA VAL A 15 43.78 63.89 -70.80
C VAL A 15 43.56 63.18 -72.14
N HIS A 16 43.15 61.91 -72.10
CA HIS A 16 42.61 61.20 -73.26
C HIS A 16 41.13 61.57 -73.43
N HIS A 17 40.77 62.19 -74.55
CA HIS A 17 39.37 62.38 -74.93
C HIS A 17 38.79 61.07 -75.49
N LEU A 18 37.73 60.57 -74.86
CA LEU A 18 36.85 59.55 -75.44
C LEU A 18 35.76 60.24 -76.29
N PRO A 19 35.28 59.59 -77.36
CA PRO A 19 34.42 60.22 -78.35
C PRO A 19 33.02 60.48 -77.79
N VAL A 20 32.48 61.65 -78.15
CA VAL A 20 31.10 62.05 -77.86
C VAL A 20 30.18 61.26 -78.78
N ALA A 21 29.45 60.29 -78.22
CA ALA A 21 28.27 59.71 -78.84
C ALA A 21 27.05 60.49 -78.35
N THR A 22 26.47 61.30 -79.24
CA THR A 22 25.12 61.86 -79.10
C THR A 22 24.10 60.75 -79.31
N GLU A 23 23.52 60.25 -78.23
CA GLU A 23 22.23 59.56 -78.26
C GLU A 23 21.31 60.18 -77.21
N GLN A 24 20.12 60.56 -77.67
CA GLN A 24 19.02 61.08 -76.87
C GLN A 24 18.51 59.96 -75.95
N GLY A 25 18.62 60.15 -74.64
CA GLY A 25 18.06 59.26 -73.62
C GLY A 25 17.03 59.98 -72.77
N GLU A 26 15.93 59.30 -72.48
CA GLU A 26 14.73 59.73 -71.76
C GLU A 26 15.02 60.49 -70.44
N ALA A 27 14.17 61.50 -70.16
CA ALA A 27 14.15 62.19 -68.88
C ALA A 27 13.78 61.20 -67.76
N ILE A 28 14.74 60.92 -66.88
CA ILE A 28 14.52 60.13 -65.67
C ILE A 28 13.91 61.07 -64.63
N GLU A 29 12.63 60.85 -64.35
CA GLU A 29 11.91 61.47 -63.24
C GLU A 29 12.42 60.84 -61.92
N GLY A 30 13.21 61.60 -61.16
CA GLY A 30 13.79 61.17 -59.90
C GLY A 30 13.35 62.08 -58.76
N GLU A 31 12.79 61.49 -57.70
CA GLU A 31 12.48 62.20 -56.46
C GLU A 31 13.79 62.57 -55.75
N ILE A 32 13.98 63.84 -55.43
CA ILE A 32 15.17 64.33 -54.72
C ILE A 32 15.02 63.96 -53.25
N ILE A 33 15.64 62.86 -52.86
CA ILE A 33 15.69 62.39 -51.48
C ILE A 33 16.67 63.28 -50.69
N SER A 34 16.30 63.65 -49.46
CA SER A 34 17.16 64.46 -48.58
C SER A 34 18.48 63.74 -48.22
N GLU A 35 19.56 64.48 -47.97
CA GLU A 35 20.88 63.93 -47.62
C GLU A 35 20.81 62.97 -46.40
N GLU A 36 19.94 63.25 -45.42
CA GLU A 36 19.72 62.39 -44.26
C GLU A 36 19.04 61.05 -44.62
N GLU A 37 18.14 61.06 -45.59
CA GLU A 37 17.41 59.88 -46.05
C GLU A 37 18.26 59.04 -47.02
N TYR A 38 19.11 59.68 -47.82
CA TYR A 38 20.16 59.03 -48.59
C TYR A 38 21.19 58.33 -47.68
N GLN A 39 21.63 58.97 -46.59
CA GLN A 39 22.52 58.38 -45.59
C GLN A 39 21.90 57.16 -44.89
N ARG A 40 20.58 57.17 -44.64
CA ARG A 40 19.84 56.01 -44.11
C ARG A 40 19.84 54.82 -45.08
N LEU A 41 19.65 55.05 -46.38
CA LEU A 41 19.56 54.01 -47.42
C LEU A 41 20.93 53.45 -47.86
N THR A 42 22.00 54.24 -47.73
CA THR A 42 23.37 53.88 -48.18
C THR A 42 24.33 53.48 -47.07
N SER A 43 23.98 53.66 -45.78
CA SER A 43 24.89 53.24 -44.70
C SER A 43 25.10 51.71 -44.68
N GLN A 44 26.36 51.29 -44.80
CA GLN A 44 26.76 49.87 -44.70
C GLN A 44 26.32 49.23 -43.37
N LYS A 45 26.17 50.04 -42.32
CA LYS A 45 25.78 49.62 -40.98
C LYS A 45 24.29 49.21 -40.89
N ALA A 46 23.39 49.95 -41.55
CA ALA A 46 21.97 49.58 -41.63
C ALA A 46 21.77 48.32 -42.49
N ARG A 47 22.49 48.19 -43.60
CA ARG A 47 22.49 46.97 -44.43
C ARG A 47 23.11 45.75 -43.72
N ALA A 48 24.03 45.97 -42.77
CA ALA A 48 24.57 44.90 -41.92
C ALA A 48 23.56 44.48 -40.84
N LEU A 49 22.85 45.41 -40.22
CA LEU A 49 21.77 45.15 -39.27
C LEU A 49 20.59 44.41 -39.91
N ALA A 50 20.15 44.80 -41.10
CA ALA A 50 19.11 44.10 -41.85
C ALA A 50 19.54 42.66 -42.23
N ARG A 51 20.81 42.46 -42.60
CA ARG A 51 21.37 41.11 -42.80
C ARG A 51 21.40 40.30 -41.51
N TYR A 52 21.71 40.93 -40.38
CA TYR A 52 21.73 40.28 -39.07
C TYR A 52 20.32 39.89 -38.58
N GLU A 53 19.31 40.72 -38.84
CA GLU A 53 17.91 40.39 -38.60
C GLU A 53 17.41 39.25 -39.51
N GLY A 54 17.85 39.23 -40.77
CA GLY A 54 17.68 38.10 -41.69
C GLY A 54 18.28 36.82 -41.14
N TYR A 55 19.56 36.84 -40.75
CA TYR A 55 20.23 35.68 -40.13
C TYR A 55 19.55 35.23 -38.84
N ARG A 56 19.08 36.15 -38.00
CA ARG A 56 18.36 35.80 -36.77
C ARG A 56 17.01 35.14 -37.08
N ARG A 57 16.28 35.62 -38.09
CA ARG A 57 15.07 34.96 -38.59
C ARG A 57 15.36 33.59 -39.17
N ASP A 58 16.43 33.44 -39.95
CA ASP A 58 16.83 32.17 -40.57
C ASP A 58 17.30 31.15 -39.52
N VAL A 59 18.03 31.58 -38.50
CA VAL A 59 18.42 30.74 -37.37
C VAL A 59 17.20 30.31 -36.55
N VAL A 60 16.23 31.21 -36.32
CA VAL A 60 14.97 30.86 -35.63
C VAL A 60 14.12 29.93 -36.49
N LEU A 61 14.05 30.13 -37.80
CA LEU A 61 13.36 29.24 -38.74
C LEU A 61 14.03 27.87 -38.81
N ALA A 62 15.36 27.81 -38.88
CA ALA A 62 16.13 26.58 -38.85
C ALA A 62 15.96 25.85 -37.52
N ALA A 63 16.00 26.57 -36.38
CA ALA A 63 15.77 25.99 -35.06
C ALA A 63 14.33 25.51 -34.88
N THR A 64 13.34 26.24 -35.41
CA THR A 64 11.92 25.85 -35.37
C THR A 64 11.64 24.68 -36.29
N ALA A 65 12.25 24.65 -37.49
CA ALA A 65 12.20 23.53 -38.42
C ALA A 65 12.89 22.29 -37.85
N ALA A 66 14.03 22.45 -37.18
CA ALA A 66 14.72 21.37 -36.47
C ALA A 66 13.88 20.84 -35.30
N LYS A 67 13.26 21.72 -34.51
CA LYS A 67 12.36 21.34 -33.40
C LYS A 67 11.09 20.65 -33.93
N LYS A 68 10.53 21.12 -35.05
CA LYS A 68 9.38 20.52 -35.73
C LYS A 68 9.73 19.17 -36.36
N ALA A 69 10.92 19.02 -36.93
CA ALA A 69 11.44 17.77 -37.44
C ALA A 69 11.73 16.76 -36.32
N ALA A 70 12.29 17.20 -35.19
CA ALA A 70 12.56 16.35 -34.02
C ALA A 70 11.29 15.89 -33.28
N THR A 71 10.21 16.67 -33.36
CA THR A 71 8.91 16.32 -32.75
C THR A 71 7.99 15.51 -33.68
N HIS A 72 8.34 15.38 -34.96
CA HIS A 72 7.55 14.65 -35.95
C HIS A 72 7.60 13.13 -35.74
N GLN A 73 6.43 12.48 -35.79
CA GLN A 73 6.24 11.05 -35.48
C GLN A 73 7.07 10.12 -36.39
N LYS A 74 7.26 10.52 -37.66
CA LYS A 74 8.11 9.79 -38.62
C LYS A 74 9.61 9.84 -38.25
N THR A 75 10.10 10.96 -37.73
CA THR A 75 11.50 11.12 -37.32
C THR A 75 11.80 10.29 -36.07
N LYS A 76 10.89 10.26 -35.09
CA LYS A 76 10.98 9.36 -33.92
C LYS A 76 10.98 7.89 -34.32
N THR A 77 10.18 7.52 -35.33
CA THR A 77 10.14 6.15 -35.83
C THR A 77 11.47 5.75 -36.48
N VAL A 78 12.06 6.61 -37.31
CA VAL A 78 13.38 6.37 -37.92
C VAL A 78 14.48 6.29 -36.85
N LEU A 79 14.44 7.18 -35.85
CA LEU A 79 15.40 7.17 -34.73
C LEU A 79 15.30 5.87 -33.92
N ASN A 80 14.09 5.38 -33.64
CA ASN A 80 13.86 4.13 -32.93
C ASN A 80 14.38 2.92 -33.72
N HIS A 81 14.17 2.88 -35.03
CA HIS A 81 14.67 1.80 -35.88
C HIS A 81 16.20 1.82 -35.96
N GLY A 82 16.80 3.02 -36.05
CA GLY A 82 18.25 3.20 -36.01
C GLY A 82 18.87 2.76 -34.68
N LEU A 83 18.27 3.16 -33.55
CA LEU A 83 18.73 2.75 -32.21
C LEU A 83 18.62 1.23 -32.01
N THR A 84 17.56 0.62 -32.54
CA THR A 84 17.36 -0.84 -32.47
C THR A 84 18.47 -1.59 -33.23
N VAL A 85 18.85 -1.12 -34.42
CA VAL A 85 19.96 -1.71 -35.20
C VAL A 85 21.29 -1.56 -34.46
N ILE A 86 21.56 -0.40 -33.87
CA ILE A 86 22.79 -0.15 -33.10
C ILE A 86 22.88 -1.08 -31.88
N GLN A 87 21.77 -1.28 -31.15
CA GLN A 87 21.71 -2.20 -30.02
C GLN A 87 21.93 -3.66 -30.44
N GLY A 88 21.42 -4.07 -31.61
CA GLY A 88 21.69 -5.39 -32.18
C GLY A 88 23.18 -5.58 -32.50
N LEU A 89 23.81 -4.59 -33.13
CA LEU A 89 25.24 -4.62 -33.43
C LEU A 89 26.12 -4.62 -32.16
N ASP A 90 25.72 -3.86 -31.13
CA ASP A 90 26.43 -3.81 -29.85
C ASP A 90 26.32 -5.13 -29.08
N SER A 91 25.15 -5.79 -29.12
CA SER A 91 24.98 -7.14 -28.58
C SER A 91 25.93 -8.15 -29.26
N TRP A 92 26.06 -8.08 -30.58
CA TRP A 92 26.97 -8.94 -31.33
C TRP A 92 28.43 -8.65 -31.01
N ARG A 93 28.79 -7.37 -30.84
CA ARG A 93 30.12 -6.94 -30.41
C ARG A 93 30.44 -7.49 -29.01
N GLY A 94 29.50 -7.39 -28.07
CA GLY A 94 29.64 -7.94 -26.72
C GLY A 94 29.85 -9.47 -26.73
N ARG A 95 29.09 -10.21 -27.55
CA ARG A 95 29.26 -11.66 -27.72
C ARG A 95 30.57 -12.02 -28.40
N ALA A 96 30.97 -11.30 -29.45
CA ALA A 96 32.23 -11.52 -30.14
C ALA A 96 33.42 -11.23 -29.22
N TRP A 97 33.31 -10.22 -28.37
CA TRP A 97 34.29 -9.89 -27.33
C TRP A 97 34.35 -10.94 -26.22
N ASP A 98 33.20 -11.37 -25.68
CA ASP A 98 33.14 -12.40 -24.65
C ASP A 98 33.63 -13.77 -25.16
N ALA A 99 33.33 -14.10 -26.42
CA ALA A 99 33.82 -15.30 -27.10
C ALA A 99 35.33 -15.21 -27.41
N SER A 100 35.84 -14.04 -27.78
CA SER A 100 37.26 -13.85 -28.08
C SER A 100 38.13 -13.85 -26.82
N THR A 101 37.59 -13.38 -25.69
CA THR A 101 38.30 -13.25 -24.41
C THR A 101 38.03 -14.39 -23.41
N MET A 102 37.21 -15.39 -23.74
CA MET A 102 36.82 -16.47 -22.82
C MET A 102 36.19 -15.95 -21.51
N GLY A 103 35.46 -14.83 -21.58
CA GLY A 103 34.91 -14.13 -20.42
C GLY A 103 33.96 -14.98 -19.58
N VAL A 104 33.15 -15.83 -20.24
CA VAL A 104 32.20 -16.74 -19.60
C VAL A 104 32.90 -17.76 -18.68
N TYR A 105 33.99 -18.38 -19.15
CA TYR A 105 34.74 -19.37 -18.37
C TYR A 105 35.41 -18.74 -17.14
N ARG A 106 35.94 -17.51 -17.26
CA ARG A 106 36.55 -16.82 -16.11
C ARG A 106 35.54 -16.44 -15.03
N ARG A 107 34.32 -16.06 -15.41
CA ARG A 107 33.24 -15.73 -14.46
C ARG A 107 32.78 -16.95 -13.68
N GLN A 108 32.62 -18.09 -14.34
CA GLN A 108 32.19 -19.34 -13.71
C GLN A 108 33.25 -19.92 -12.75
N ILE A 109 34.54 -19.82 -13.10
CA ILE A 109 35.65 -20.21 -12.21
C ILE A 109 35.61 -19.40 -10.90
N LYS A 110 35.46 -18.07 -10.98
CA LYS A 110 35.35 -17.22 -9.78
C LYS A 110 34.12 -17.51 -8.92
N ALA A 111 32.98 -17.84 -9.54
CA ALA A 111 31.76 -18.19 -8.82
C ALA A 111 31.92 -19.53 -8.06
N ALA A 112 32.56 -20.52 -8.69
CA ALA A 112 32.86 -21.79 -8.05
C ALA A 112 33.89 -21.65 -6.91
N GLU A 113 34.90 -20.79 -7.06
CA GLU A 113 35.84 -20.44 -5.97
C GLU A 113 35.14 -19.82 -4.76
N ALA A 114 34.14 -18.95 -4.98
CA ALA A 114 33.37 -18.32 -3.90
C ALA A 114 32.46 -19.30 -3.14
N MET A 115 32.05 -20.40 -3.78
CA MET A 115 31.27 -21.47 -3.16
C MET A 115 32.12 -22.50 -2.41
N GLY A 116 33.46 -22.42 -2.51
CA GLY A 116 34.39 -23.35 -1.85
C GLY A 116 34.43 -24.76 -2.45
N ASP A 117 33.79 -24.98 -3.60
CA ASP A 117 33.74 -26.29 -4.27
C ASP A 117 34.92 -26.47 -5.24
N GLN A 118 35.97 -27.14 -4.77
CA GLN A 118 37.18 -27.38 -5.56
C GLN A 118 36.94 -28.29 -6.78
N THR A 119 35.90 -29.11 -6.79
CA THR A 119 35.62 -30.05 -7.89
C THR A 119 35.04 -29.32 -9.10
N LEU A 120 34.11 -28.38 -8.85
CA LEU A 120 33.53 -27.51 -9.87
C LEU A 120 34.58 -26.60 -10.51
N VAL A 121 35.53 -26.06 -9.72
CA VAL A 121 36.63 -25.23 -10.23
C VAL A 121 37.51 -26.02 -11.21
N ALA A 122 37.85 -27.27 -10.87
CA ALA A 122 38.69 -28.13 -11.71
C ALA A 122 38.02 -28.44 -13.07
N ASP A 123 36.72 -28.78 -13.07
CA ASP A 123 35.97 -29.06 -14.31
C ASP A 123 35.92 -27.83 -15.23
N TRP A 124 35.69 -26.63 -14.67
CA TRP A 124 35.68 -25.40 -15.47
C TRP A 124 37.07 -25.02 -16.03
N LEU A 125 38.15 -25.30 -15.29
CA LEU A 125 39.51 -25.13 -15.78
C LEU A 125 39.82 -26.09 -16.94
N GLU A 126 39.41 -27.35 -16.83
CA GLU A 126 39.62 -28.37 -17.86
C GLU A 126 38.82 -28.04 -19.14
N ARG A 127 37.56 -27.60 -19.00
CA ARG A 127 36.73 -27.17 -20.13
C ARG A 127 37.36 -25.98 -20.87
N LYS A 128 37.92 -25.02 -20.15
CA LYS A 128 38.62 -23.87 -20.74
C LYS A 128 39.85 -24.30 -21.54
N ALA A 129 40.65 -25.24 -21.01
CA ALA A 129 41.84 -25.77 -21.68
C ALA A 129 41.47 -26.50 -22.99
N ARG A 130 40.44 -27.35 -22.96
CA ARG A 130 39.95 -28.09 -24.14
C ARG A 130 39.53 -27.17 -25.30
N VAL A 131 38.85 -26.06 -24.99
CA VAL A 131 38.42 -25.08 -26.01
C VAL A 131 39.60 -24.33 -26.61
N GLN A 132 40.63 -24.03 -25.80
CA GLN A 132 41.84 -23.35 -26.27
C GLN A 132 42.64 -24.23 -27.24
N GLU A 133 42.76 -25.53 -26.94
CA GLU A 133 43.45 -26.50 -27.80
C GLU A 133 42.69 -26.74 -29.12
N ALA A 134 41.36 -26.87 -29.06
CA ALA A 134 40.52 -27.04 -30.25
C ALA A 134 40.63 -25.85 -31.23
N ARG A 135 40.78 -24.62 -30.71
CA ARG A 135 40.99 -23.43 -31.53
C ARG A 135 42.35 -23.43 -32.23
N HIS A 136 43.40 -23.89 -31.53
CA HIS A 136 44.74 -23.98 -32.09
C HIS A 136 44.82 -24.99 -33.23
N ARG A 137 44.19 -26.17 -33.08
CA ARG A 137 44.11 -27.18 -34.16
C ARG A 137 43.43 -26.67 -35.42
N ARG A 138 42.28 -26.00 -35.30
CA ARG A 138 41.53 -25.48 -36.45
C ARG A 138 42.30 -24.44 -37.26
N LEU A 139 43.14 -23.64 -36.61
CA LEU A 139 44.00 -22.66 -37.30
C LEU A 139 45.16 -23.34 -38.04
N MET A 140 45.67 -24.46 -37.53
CA MET A 140 46.77 -25.21 -38.14
C MET A 140 46.35 -26.08 -39.34
N ASP A 141 45.06 -26.40 -39.48
CA ASP A 141 44.54 -27.22 -40.58
C ASP A 141 44.10 -26.41 -41.82
N LEU A 142 43.87 -25.10 -41.67
CA LEU A 142 43.46 -24.20 -42.76
C LEU A 142 44.50 -24.11 -43.90
N PRO A 143 45.82 -24.01 -43.63
CA PRO A 143 46.83 -23.98 -44.69
C PRO A 143 46.92 -25.29 -45.47
N LYS A 144 46.70 -26.44 -44.80
CA LYS A 144 46.78 -27.77 -45.44
C LYS A 144 45.67 -28.00 -46.46
N LEU A 145 44.47 -27.48 -46.20
CA LEU A 145 43.33 -27.55 -47.12
C LEU A 145 43.56 -26.70 -48.39
N LEU A 146 44.14 -25.51 -48.25
CA LEU A 146 44.49 -24.64 -49.40
C LEU A 146 45.54 -25.29 -50.31
N VAL A 147 46.59 -25.89 -49.71
CA VAL A 147 47.63 -26.60 -50.48
C VAL A 147 47.05 -27.81 -51.21
N GLY A 148 46.12 -28.55 -50.60
CA GLY A 148 45.45 -29.70 -51.23
C GLY A 148 44.65 -29.30 -52.48
N LEU A 149 43.96 -28.16 -52.43
CA LEU A 149 43.09 -27.69 -53.52
C LEU A 149 43.91 -27.20 -54.73
N VAL A 150 45.02 -26.50 -54.48
CA VAL A 150 45.96 -26.07 -55.53
C VAL A 150 46.60 -27.28 -56.22
N LYS A 151 47.01 -28.29 -55.45
CA LYS A 151 47.67 -29.49 -55.98
C LYS A 151 46.75 -30.30 -56.90
N ALA A 152 45.47 -30.44 -56.55
CA ALA A 152 44.46 -31.10 -57.38
C ALA A 152 44.22 -30.36 -58.71
N GLY A 153 44.19 -29.01 -58.68
CA GLY A 153 44.02 -28.19 -59.88
C GLY A 153 45.19 -28.31 -60.87
N VAL A 154 46.44 -28.33 -60.38
CA VAL A 154 47.64 -28.47 -61.22
C VAL A 154 47.67 -29.83 -61.93
N ILE A 155 47.31 -30.91 -61.22
CA ILE A 155 47.28 -32.27 -61.79
C ILE A 155 46.20 -32.38 -62.89
N GLY A 156 45.02 -31.81 -62.65
CA GLY A 156 43.94 -31.79 -63.64
C GLY A 156 44.31 -31.04 -64.93
N LEU A 157 45.01 -29.90 -64.80
CA LEU A 157 45.45 -29.11 -65.95
C LEU A 157 46.49 -29.86 -66.80
N ALA A 158 47.44 -30.54 -66.14
CA ALA A 158 48.46 -31.33 -66.84
C ALA A 158 47.85 -32.51 -67.62
N ALA A 159 46.87 -33.21 -67.04
CA ALA A 159 46.17 -34.30 -67.73
C ALA A 159 45.39 -33.82 -68.97
N LEU A 160 44.75 -32.65 -68.88
CA LEU A 160 44.04 -32.04 -70.00
C LEU A 160 44.97 -31.72 -71.18
N VAL A 161 46.16 -31.17 -70.91
CA VAL A 161 47.15 -30.88 -71.96
C VAL A 161 47.57 -32.15 -72.70
N VAL A 162 47.84 -33.24 -71.98
CA VAL A 162 48.24 -34.52 -72.58
C VAL A 162 47.13 -35.08 -73.48
N ILE A 163 45.87 -35.02 -73.04
CA ILE A 163 44.71 -35.48 -73.82
C ILE A 163 44.56 -34.67 -75.10
N VAL A 164 44.70 -33.34 -75.03
CA VAL A 164 44.59 -32.46 -76.21
C VAL A 164 45.70 -32.73 -77.22
N LEU A 165 46.93 -32.99 -76.75
CA LEU A 165 48.05 -33.36 -77.62
C LEU A 165 47.82 -34.72 -78.31
N LEU A 166 47.31 -35.72 -77.57
CA LEU A 166 46.99 -37.04 -78.14
C LEU A 166 45.87 -36.96 -79.19
N ILE A 167 44.80 -36.20 -78.92
CA ILE A 167 43.69 -36.00 -79.86
C ILE A 167 44.16 -35.24 -81.10
N GLY A 168 44.96 -34.18 -80.93
CA GLY A 168 45.54 -33.43 -82.04
C GLY A 168 46.43 -34.29 -82.94
N LEU A 169 47.25 -35.16 -82.34
CA LEU A 169 48.11 -36.09 -83.08
C LEU A 169 47.29 -37.14 -83.86
N LEU A 170 46.22 -37.67 -83.26
CA LEU A 170 45.29 -38.61 -83.89
C LEU A 170 44.58 -37.99 -85.10
N VAL A 171 44.12 -36.75 -84.97
CA VAL A 171 43.48 -36.01 -86.07
C VAL A 171 44.45 -35.78 -87.23
N GLN A 172 45.70 -35.42 -86.93
CA GLN A 172 46.72 -35.21 -87.96
C GLN A 172 47.12 -36.51 -88.68
N LEU A 173 47.21 -37.63 -87.96
CA LEU A 173 47.51 -38.95 -88.54
C LEU A 173 46.35 -39.51 -89.37
N SER A 174 45.10 -39.15 -89.05
CA SER A 174 43.90 -39.60 -89.77
C SER A 174 43.60 -38.82 -91.07
N GLY A 175 44.32 -37.72 -91.34
CA GLY A 175 44.08 -36.86 -92.50
C GLY A 175 42.82 -35.98 -92.41
N ALA A 176 42.11 -36.00 -91.28
CA ALA A 176 40.87 -35.25 -91.07
C ALA A 176 41.06 -33.73 -90.83
N GLY A 177 42.29 -33.26 -90.59
CA GLY A 177 42.62 -31.85 -90.42
C GLY A 177 44.00 -31.57 -89.81
N GLU A 178 44.38 -30.30 -89.71
CA GLU A 178 45.64 -29.87 -89.07
C GLU A 178 45.53 -29.80 -87.54
N PHE A 179 46.59 -30.18 -86.82
CA PHE A 179 46.71 -30.11 -85.36
C PHE A 179 46.37 -28.72 -84.79
N THR A 180 46.72 -27.65 -85.52
CA THR A 180 46.46 -26.25 -85.13
C THR A 180 44.97 -25.95 -84.94
N ARG A 181 44.08 -26.60 -85.71
CA ARG A 181 42.62 -26.42 -85.54
C ARG A 181 42.09 -27.10 -84.29
N VAL A 182 42.64 -28.25 -83.90
CA VAL A 182 42.24 -28.95 -82.67
C VAL A 182 42.61 -28.12 -81.44
N VAL A 183 43.82 -27.56 -81.44
CA VAL A 183 44.27 -26.63 -80.39
C VAL A 183 43.41 -25.36 -80.39
N GLY A 184 43.10 -24.79 -81.56
CA GLY A 184 42.21 -23.64 -81.69
C GLY A 184 40.81 -23.89 -81.11
N ALA A 185 40.19 -25.01 -81.45
CA ALA A 185 38.86 -25.37 -80.95
C ALA A 185 38.81 -25.57 -79.42
N VAL A 186 39.86 -26.13 -78.83
CA VAL A 186 39.98 -26.26 -77.37
C VAL A 186 40.16 -24.90 -76.71
N MET A 187 40.97 -24.01 -77.29
CA MET A 187 41.15 -22.65 -76.81
C MET A 187 39.86 -21.83 -76.89
N ASP A 188 39.08 -22.01 -77.96
CA ASP A 188 37.76 -21.37 -78.10
C ASP A 188 36.73 -21.92 -77.10
N ALA A 189 36.74 -23.23 -76.84
CA ALA A 189 35.91 -23.84 -75.80
C ALA A 189 36.28 -23.35 -74.39
N LEU A 190 37.58 -23.25 -74.07
CA LEU A 190 38.05 -22.67 -72.82
C LEU A 190 37.65 -21.19 -72.72
N ARG A 191 37.84 -20.42 -73.79
CA ARG A 191 37.43 -19.02 -73.85
C ARG A 191 35.93 -18.87 -73.59
N PHE A 192 35.10 -19.74 -74.18
CA PHE A 192 33.65 -19.78 -73.95
C PHE A 192 33.31 -20.11 -72.49
N ILE A 193 33.97 -21.10 -71.89
CA ILE A 193 33.76 -21.47 -70.48
C ILE A 193 34.15 -20.31 -69.54
N PHE A 194 35.31 -19.70 -69.76
CA PHE A 194 35.75 -18.56 -68.95
C PHE A 194 34.84 -17.35 -69.12
N THR A 195 34.34 -17.08 -70.34
CA THR A 195 33.37 -16.00 -70.55
C THR A 195 32.02 -16.33 -69.92
N ALA A 196 31.53 -17.57 -69.97
CA ALA A 196 30.30 -17.98 -69.30
C ALA A 196 30.41 -17.88 -67.76
N ILE A 197 31.54 -18.30 -67.18
CA ILE A 197 31.82 -18.16 -65.74
C ILE A 197 31.89 -16.68 -65.37
N ALA A 198 32.61 -15.85 -66.14
CA ALA A 198 32.68 -14.41 -65.90
C ALA A 198 31.28 -13.77 -65.97
N TRP A 199 30.48 -14.09 -66.98
CA TRP A 199 29.12 -13.55 -67.14
C TRP A 199 28.18 -13.98 -65.99
N ALA A 200 28.32 -15.21 -65.49
CA ALA A 200 27.55 -15.70 -64.34
C ALA A 200 28.03 -15.11 -62.99
N TRP A 201 29.34 -14.86 -62.85
CA TRP A 201 29.94 -14.39 -61.60
C TRP A 201 29.84 -12.87 -61.42
N THR A 202 29.84 -12.10 -62.50
CA THR A 202 29.82 -10.63 -62.45
C THR A 202 28.57 -10.07 -61.74
N PRO A 203 27.34 -10.54 -62.01
CA PRO A 203 26.14 -10.12 -61.28
C PRO A 203 26.19 -10.55 -59.81
N LEU A 204 26.70 -11.75 -59.53
CA LEU A 204 26.82 -12.27 -58.18
C LEU A 204 27.78 -11.42 -57.33
N ALA A 205 28.94 -11.06 -57.88
CA ALA A 205 29.94 -10.22 -57.22
C ALA A 205 29.45 -8.78 -57.00
N LEU A 206 28.63 -8.25 -57.92
CA LEU A 206 28.02 -6.93 -57.80
C LEU A 206 26.88 -6.90 -56.76
N VAL A 207 26.05 -7.94 -56.69
CA VAL A 207 24.84 -7.97 -55.85
C VAL A 207 25.11 -8.51 -54.45
N ALA A 208 26.06 -9.45 -54.28
CA ALA A 208 26.36 -10.07 -53.00
C ALA A 208 26.67 -9.08 -51.86
N PRO A 209 27.47 -8.00 -52.06
CA PRO A 209 27.73 -7.02 -51.00
C PRO A 209 26.46 -6.31 -50.52
N TYR A 210 25.51 -6.04 -51.42
CA TYR A 210 24.25 -5.39 -51.09
C TYR A 210 23.28 -6.34 -50.37
N VAL A 211 23.15 -7.57 -50.84
CA VAL A 211 22.29 -8.57 -50.19
C VAL A 211 22.81 -8.93 -48.80
N VAL A 212 24.12 -9.08 -48.65
CA VAL A 212 24.75 -9.36 -47.34
C VAL A 212 24.60 -8.17 -46.40
N SER A 213 24.85 -6.94 -46.85
CA SER A 213 24.70 -5.75 -46.00
C SER A 213 23.25 -5.51 -45.58
N VAL A 214 22.28 -5.67 -46.48
CA VAL A 214 20.85 -5.61 -46.14
C VAL A 214 20.46 -6.73 -45.17
N GLY A 215 20.94 -7.95 -45.41
CA GLY A 215 20.72 -9.09 -44.50
C GLY A 215 21.29 -8.86 -43.10
N VAL A 216 22.47 -8.26 -42.99
CA VAL A 216 23.12 -7.90 -41.72
C VAL A 216 22.31 -6.83 -40.97
N VAL A 217 21.84 -5.80 -41.67
CA VAL A 217 21.00 -4.74 -41.06
C VAL A 217 19.67 -5.30 -40.57
N LEU A 218 19.02 -6.16 -41.36
CA LEU A 218 17.78 -6.83 -40.96
C LEU A 218 17.97 -7.78 -39.77
N ALA A 219 19.06 -8.54 -39.75
CA ALA A 219 19.41 -9.42 -38.64
C ALA A 219 19.75 -8.63 -37.37
N ALA A 220 20.48 -7.51 -37.48
CA ALA A 220 20.77 -6.61 -36.37
C ALA A 220 19.49 -5.94 -35.83
N TRP A 221 18.57 -5.53 -36.71
CA TRP A 221 17.26 -5.01 -36.32
C TRP A 221 16.41 -6.06 -35.58
N ARG A 222 16.40 -7.31 -36.07
CA ARG A 222 15.67 -8.42 -35.44
C ARG A 222 16.24 -8.76 -34.05
N GLU A 223 17.56 -8.79 -33.92
CA GLU A 223 18.24 -9.00 -32.63
C GLU A 223 17.95 -7.84 -31.66
N GLY A 224 18.08 -6.59 -32.12
CA GLY A 224 17.78 -5.40 -31.33
C GLY A 224 16.33 -5.36 -30.86
N ARG A 225 15.38 -5.86 -31.65
CA ARG A 225 13.97 -5.95 -31.23
C ARG A 225 13.73 -7.01 -30.16
N GLN A 226 14.51 -8.09 -30.16
CA GLN A 226 14.37 -9.18 -29.18
C GLN A 226 15.07 -8.89 -27.85
N ARG A 227 16.14 -8.08 -27.85
CA ARG A 227 17.00 -7.86 -26.66
C ARG A 227 17.28 -6.40 -26.32
N GLY A 228 16.86 -5.45 -27.15
CA GLY A 228 17.08 -4.03 -26.96
C GLY A 228 16.31 -3.49 -25.76
N LYS A 229 17.02 -2.87 -24.82
CA LYS A 229 16.40 -2.08 -23.75
C LYS A 229 16.07 -0.71 -24.32
N VAL A 230 14.80 -0.32 -24.27
CA VAL A 230 14.40 1.04 -24.64
C VAL A 230 15.10 2.02 -23.69
N PRO A 231 15.82 3.05 -24.20
CA PRO A 231 16.45 4.06 -23.35
C PRO A 231 15.41 4.75 -22.45
N GLY A 232 15.72 4.93 -21.17
CA GLY A 232 14.77 5.44 -20.16
C GLY A 232 14.16 6.81 -20.48
N TRP A 233 14.83 7.65 -21.29
CA TRP A 233 14.29 8.93 -21.75
C TRP A 233 13.17 8.80 -22.80
N LEU A 234 13.02 7.62 -23.40
CA LEU A 234 12.00 7.29 -24.40
C LEU A 234 10.89 6.39 -23.81
N ALA A 235 11.15 5.75 -22.67
CA ALA A 235 10.16 5.02 -21.89
C ALA A 235 9.26 6.03 -21.17
N THR A 236 8.22 6.50 -21.86
CA THR A 236 7.10 7.14 -21.17
C THR A 236 6.36 6.02 -20.44
N SER A 237 6.61 5.89 -19.13
CA SER A 237 5.87 5.00 -18.24
C SER A 237 4.42 5.47 -18.20
N THR A 238 3.61 4.95 -19.12
CA THR A 238 2.15 5.16 -19.16
C THR A 238 1.41 4.16 -18.28
N GLN A 239 2.15 3.29 -17.57
CA GLN A 239 1.60 2.45 -16.53
C GLN A 239 2.42 2.71 -15.27
N ASP A 240 1.74 3.23 -14.26
CA ASP A 240 2.09 3.04 -12.86
C ASP A 240 1.99 1.52 -12.60
N SER A 241 2.96 0.77 -13.11
CA SER A 241 2.99 -0.69 -13.00
C SER A 241 3.17 -0.99 -11.53
N ASP A 242 2.11 -1.43 -10.88
CA ASP A 242 2.19 -1.86 -9.49
C ASP A 242 3.20 -3.01 -9.41
N VAL A 243 4.37 -2.71 -8.86
CA VAL A 243 5.46 -3.67 -8.74
C VAL A 243 5.02 -4.67 -7.68
N ALA A 244 4.87 -5.93 -8.08
CA ALA A 244 4.58 -7.01 -7.15
C ALA A 244 5.72 -7.11 -6.13
N ILE A 245 5.38 -7.10 -4.83
CA ILE A 245 6.36 -7.22 -3.76
C ILE A 245 6.81 -8.68 -3.69
N ASP A 246 7.95 -8.98 -4.29
CA ASP A 246 8.59 -10.30 -4.26
C ASP A 246 9.97 -10.23 -3.57
N GLU A 247 10.61 -11.38 -3.38
CA GLU A 247 11.93 -11.47 -2.74
C GLU A 247 13.00 -10.67 -3.49
N THR A 248 12.85 -10.51 -4.81
CA THR A 248 13.81 -9.76 -5.62
C THR A 248 13.67 -8.26 -5.41
N THR A 249 12.43 -7.78 -5.32
CA THR A 249 12.06 -6.39 -5.06
C THR A 249 12.48 -5.99 -3.65
N ILE A 250 12.22 -6.85 -2.65
CA ILE A 250 12.67 -6.63 -1.27
C ILE A 250 14.20 -6.57 -1.19
N ALA A 251 14.92 -7.49 -1.85
CA ALA A 251 16.38 -7.48 -1.86
C ALA A 251 16.95 -6.22 -2.56
N GLN A 252 16.35 -5.79 -3.67
CA GLN A 252 16.72 -4.55 -4.36
C GLN A 252 16.47 -3.32 -3.49
N ALA A 253 15.31 -3.24 -2.83
CA ALA A 253 14.97 -2.16 -1.92
C ALA A 253 15.93 -2.08 -0.72
N LEU A 254 16.28 -3.22 -0.13
CA LEU A 254 17.28 -3.29 0.94
C LEU A 254 18.68 -2.87 0.45
N GLY A 255 19.06 -3.22 -0.78
CA GLY A 255 20.29 -2.73 -1.41
C GLY A 255 20.28 -1.22 -1.65
N ALA A 256 19.12 -0.66 -2.01
CA ALA A 256 18.95 0.78 -2.23
C ALA A 256 19.12 1.62 -0.95
N LEU A 257 18.97 1.02 0.25
CA LEU A 257 19.23 1.68 1.52
C LEU A 257 20.69 2.11 1.71
N ARG A 258 21.63 1.60 0.88
CA ARG A 258 23.07 1.89 0.96
C ARG A 258 23.68 1.62 2.34
N ILE A 259 23.16 0.62 3.06
CA ILE A 259 23.81 0.09 4.26
C ILE A 259 25.01 -0.73 3.77
N PRO A 260 26.27 -0.40 4.15
CA PRO A 260 27.46 -1.01 3.55
C PRO A 260 27.47 -2.53 3.63
N GLN A 261 27.06 -3.10 4.76
CA GLN A 261 26.98 -4.54 4.97
C GLN A 261 26.00 -5.22 4.00
N ILE A 262 24.79 -4.68 3.82
CA ILE A 262 23.80 -5.21 2.86
C ILE A 262 24.31 -5.05 1.42
N THR A 263 24.85 -3.88 1.11
CA THR A 263 25.30 -3.56 -0.26
C THR A 263 26.46 -4.45 -0.69
N ASN A 264 27.42 -4.70 0.22
CA ASN A 264 28.55 -5.59 -0.06
C ASN A 264 28.08 -7.03 -0.20
N TYR A 265 27.20 -7.49 0.70
CA TYR A 265 26.60 -8.83 0.62
C TYR A 265 25.91 -9.09 -0.72
N LEU A 266 25.09 -8.13 -1.20
CA LEU A 266 24.43 -8.24 -2.50
C LEU A 266 25.40 -8.13 -3.69
N LYS A 267 26.47 -7.32 -3.59
CA LYS A 267 27.50 -7.18 -4.64
C LYS A 267 28.35 -8.45 -4.80
N GLU A 268 28.56 -9.18 -3.71
CA GLU A 268 29.21 -10.50 -3.73
C GLU A 268 28.33 -11.57 -4.40
N GLY A 269 27.08 -11.25 -4.73
CA GLY A 269 26.14 -12.15 -5.39
C GLY A 269 25.49 -13.15 -4.45
N LEU A 270 25.59 -12.94 -3.13
CA LEU A 270 24.97 -13.80 -2.13
C LEU A 270 23.47 -13.52 -2.04
N PRO A 271 22.60 -14.54 -2.15
CA PRO A 271 21.15 -14.34 -2.06
C PRO A 271 20.74 -14.03 -0.62
N MET A 272 19.80 -13.10 -0.44
CA MET A 272 19.20 -12.84 0.87
C MET A 272 18.47 -14.09 1.37
N GLN A 273 18.61 -14.37 2.66
CA GLN A 273 17.99 -15.54 3.29
C GLN A 273 16.60 -15.17 3.80
N TYR A 274 15.57 -15.72 3.18
CA TYR A 274 14.18 -15.58 3.62
C TYR A 274 13.80 -16.76 4.52
N LEU A 275 13.51 -16.47 5.80
CA LEU A 275 12.94 -17.45 6.72
C LEU A 275 11.47 -17.71 6.40
N THR A 276 10.77 -16.68 5.94
CA THR A 276 9.44 -16.76 5.36
C THR A 276 9.48 -16.06 4.00
N PRO A 277 9.24 -16.81 2.90
CA PRO A 277 9.12 -16.23 1.56
C PRO A 277 8.03 -15.17 1.47
N ALA A 278 8.14 -14.26 0.51
CA ALA A 278 7.15 -13.21 0.30
C ALA A 278 5.81 -13.84 -0.06
N ARG A 279 4.82 -13.70 0.83
CA ARG A 279 3.49 -14.28 0.66
C ARG A 279 2.41 -13.28 1.03
N ARG A 280 1.25 -13.41 0.40
CA ARG A 280 0.08 -12.60 0.73
C ARG A 280 -0.35 -12.86 2.18
N ASP A 281 -0.56 -11.79 2.91
CA ASP A 281 -0.97 -11.79 4.31
C ASP A 281 -1.94 -10.63 4.53
N GLY A 282 -3.23 -10.96 4.53
CA GLY A 282 -4.33 -10.01 4.58
C GLY A 282 -4.32 -9.03 3.40
N ARG A 283 -4.22 -7.75 3.72
CA ARG A 283 -4.18 -6.60 2.78
C ARG A 283 -2.77 -6.24 2.30
N GLY A 284 -1.84 -7.19 2.31
CA GLY A 284 -0.45 -6.94 1.95
C GLY A 284 0.37 -8.21 1.76
N THR A 285 1.69 -8.03 1.72
CA THR A 285 2.69 -9.08 1.59
C THR A 285 3.56 -9.12 2.84
N HIS A 286 3.72 -10.31 3.41
CA HIS A 286 4.59 -10.58 4.56
C HIS A 286 5.83 -11.36 4.12
N ALA A 287 6.99 -10.97 4.62
CA ALA A 287 8.25 -11.66 4.43
C ALA A 287 9.12 -11.53 5.68
N VAL A 288 9.83 -12.61 6.04
CA VAL A 288 10.80 -12.59 7.15
C VAL A 288 12.18 -12.83 6.59
N VAL A 289 13.07 -11.85 6.74
CA VAL A 289 14.38 -11.81 6.10
C VAL A 289 15.48 -11.80 7.15
N ARG A 290 16.44 -12.71 7.03
CA ARG A 290 17.67 -12.66 7.84
C ARG A 290 18.63 -11.65 7.24
N LEU A 291 18.97 -10.62 8.00
CA LEU A 291 19.89 -9.58 7.58
C LEU A 291 21.35 -10.04 7.71
N PRO A 292 22.28 -9.49 6.90
CA PRO A 292 23.71 -9.75 7.05
C PRO A 292 24.24 -9.33 8.43
N ALA A 293 25.33 -9.98 8.84
CA ALA A 293 25.95 -9.73 10.15
C ALA A 293 26.23 -8.24 10.40
N GLY A 294 25.88 -7.77 11.61
CA GLY A 294 26.07 -6.38 12.03
C GLY A 294 25.00 -5.40 11.54
N VAL A 295 23.92 -5.87 10.90
CA VAL A 295 22.74 -5.07 10.58
C VAL A 295 21.56 -5.53 11.41
N THR A 296 20.99 -4.62 12.21
CA THR A 296 19.78 -4.88 12.97
C THR A 296 18.53 -4.48 12.19
N ALA A 297 17.41 -5.15 12.45
CA ALA A 297 16.10 -4.78 11.90
C ALA A 297 15.73 -3.34 12.28
N GLU A 298 16.05 -2.89 13.48
CA GLU A 298 15.85 -1.50 13.90
C GLU A 298 16.60 -0.49 13.00
N LYS A 299 17.82 -0.83 12.55
CA LYS A 299 18.59 0.03 11.63
C LYS A 299 17.89 0.18 10.28
N VAL A 300 17.22 -0.87 9.81
CA VAL A 300 16.37 -0.84 8.62
C VAL A 300 15.10 -0.04 8.90
N ALA A 301 14.45 -0.26 10.05
CA ALA A 301 13.22 0.43 10.42
C ALA A 301 13.39 1.96 10.53
N ARG A 302 14.53 2.44 11.02
CA ARG A 302 14.86 3.88 11.03
C ARG A 302 14.94 4.51 9.63
N ARG A 303 15.10 3.70 8.58
CA ARG A 303 15.11 4.12 7.16
C ARG A 303 13.84 3.67 6.43
N ARG A 304 12.71 3.54 7.13
CA ARG A 304 11.42 3.12 6.56
C ARG A 304 11.02 3.91 5.32
N ALA A 305 11.20 5.23 5.31
CA ALA A 305 10.87 6.07 4.15
C ALA A 305 11.72 5.74 2.91
N ASP A 306 13.01 5.52 3.09
CA ASP A 306 13.92 5.11 2.00
C ASP A 306 13.57 3.71 1.51
N LEU A 307 13.26 2.79 2.45
CA LEU A 307 12.84 1.42 2.12
C LEU A 307 11.54 1.43 1.30
N ALA A 308 10.56 2.24 1.72
CA ALA A 308 9.29 2.38 1.01
C ALA A 308 9.45 2.93 -0.41
N THR A 309 10.37 3.88 -0.59
CA THR A 309 10.73 4.39 -1.91
C THR A 309 11.29 3.28 -2.80
N GLY A 310 12.14 2.41 -2.26
CA GLY A 310 12.68 1.25 -2.99
C GLY A 310 11.63 0.19 -3.32
N LEU A 311 10.53 0.13 -2.56
CA LEU A 311 9.41 -0.79 -2.77
C LEU A 311 8.28 -0.18 -3.62
N HIS A 312 8.42 1.08 -4.08
CA HIS A 312 7.33 1.82 -4.75
C HIS A 312 6.04 1.86 -3.93
N ARG A 313 6.19 2.10 -2.62
CA ARG A 313 5.11 2.18 -1.64
C ARG A 313 5.21 3.48 -0.83
N LEU A 314 4.10 3.88 -0.22
CA LEU A 314 4.10 4.96 0.75
C LEU A 314 4.79 4.50 2.04
N SER A 315 5.42 5.43 2.78
CA SER A 315 6.08 5.11 4.06
C SER A 315 5.13 4.44 5.06
N LYS A 316 3.83 4.78 5.03
CA LYS A 316 2.78 4.18 5.86
C LYS A 316 2.35 2.77 5.45
N GLU A 317 2.71 2.33 4.24
CA GLU A 317 2.40 1.00 3.72
C GLU A 317 3.51 -0.01 4.04
N VAL A 318 4.64 0.44 4.59
CA VAL A 318 5.81 -0.43 4.82
C VAL A 318 6.13 -0.49 6.30
N TRP A 319 6.05 -1.68 6.89
CA TRP A 319 6.20 -1.92 8.32
C TRP A 319 7.36 -2.88 8.59
N PRO A 320 8.59 -2.34 8.67
CA PRO A 320 9.77 -3.11 9.08
C PRO A 320 9.83 -3.22 10.61
N THR A 321 9.71 -4.43 11.12
CA THR A 321 9.77 -4.74 12.56
C THR A 321 10.87 -5.76 12.86
N THR A 322 11.24 -5.88 14.13
CA THR A 322 12.22 -6.87 14.57
C THR A 322 11.53 -8.21 14.78
N GLY A 323 12.03 -9.26 14.14
CA GLY A 323 11.55 -10.63 14.32
C GLY A 323 12.03 -11.25 15.65
N SER A 324 12.21 -12.56 15.66
CA SER A 324 12.64 -13.30 16.87
C SER A 324 14.01 -12.87 17.41
N GLU A 325 14.86 -12.29 16.58
CA GLU A 325 16.19 -11.80 16.94
C GLU A 325 16.47 -10.45 16.27
N ALA A 326 17.40 -9.66 16.81
CA ALA A 326 17.74 -8.34 16.28
C ALA A 326 18.21 -8.34 14.82
N GLY A 327 18.80 -9.43 14.33
CA GLY A 327 19.25 -9.60 12.93
C GLY A 327 18.16 -10.11 11.98
N ILE A 328 16.94 -10.35 12.46
CA ILE A 328 15.81 -10.82 11.66
C ILE A 328 14.84 -9.65 11.44
N LEU A 329 14.63 -9.31 10.17
CA LEU A 329 13.66 -8.32 9.74
C LEU A 329 12.34 -9.02 9.45
N ASP A 330 11.31 -8.69 10.23
CA ASP A 330 9.92 -9.02 9.91
C ASP A 330 9.33 -7.83 9.12
N LEU A 331 9.10 -8.04 7.83
CA LEU A 331 8.64 -7.01 6.91
C LEU A 331 7.22 -7.32 6.44
N TRP A 332 6.30 -6.42 6.77
CA TRP A 332 4.98 -6.41 6.16
C TRP A 332 4.82 -5.17 5.27
N VAL A 333 4.33 -5.38 4.05
CA VAL A 333 4.13 -4.33 3.04
C VAL A 333 2.68 -4.38 2.58
N ALA A 334 1.91 -3.34 2.88
CA ALA A 334 0.53 -3.22 2.42
C ALA A 334 0.45 -3.16 0.90
N ASP A 335 -0.65 -3.69 0.35
CA ASP A 335 -1.02 -3.48 -1.04
C ASP A 335 -1.24 -1.98 -1.27
N LYS A 336 -0.86 -1.50 -2.45
CA LYS A 336 -0.88 -0.07 -2.77
C LYS A 336 -2.29 0.49 -2.60
N GLY A 337 -2.44 1.50 -1.76
CA GLY A 337 -3.74 2.14 -1.48
C GLY A 337 -4.66 1.35 -0.56
N ALA A 338 -4.33 0.11 -0.14
CA ALA A 338 -5.20 -0.67 0.73
C ALA A 338 -5.48 0.05 2.06
N LEU A 339 -4.49 0.72 2.64
CA LEU A 339 -4.69 1.47 3.89
C LEU A 339 -5.53 2.74 3.72
N ALA A 340 -5.79 3.20 2.49
CA ALA A 340 -6.59 4.41 2.24
C ALA A 340 -8.08 4.20 2.50
N GLU A 341 -8.59 2.97 2.38
CA GLU A 341 -9.99 2.63 2.67
C GLU A 341 -10.30 2.65 4.19
N GLY A 342 -9.27 2.75 5.04
CA GLY A 342 -9.42 2.71 6.49
C GLY A 342 -9.93 1.35 6.99
N ALA A 343 -10.74 1.39 8.05
CA ALA A 343 -11.35 0.21 8.66
C ALA A 343 -12.58 -0.32 7.89
N GLY A 344 -13.11 0.44 6.92
CA GLY A 344 -14.42 0.23 6.33
C GLY A 344 -15.57 0.66 7.25
N ASP A 345 -16.78 0.23 6.93
CA ASP A 345 -17.99 0.61 7.67
C ASP A 345 -18.06 -0.05 9.05
N TYR A 346 -18.68 0.65 10.01
CA TYR A 346 -18.88 0.13 11.34
C TYR A 346 -19.81 -1.11 11.30
N PRO A 347 -19.43 -2.27 11.87
CA PRO A 347 -20.21 -3.50 11.73
C PRO A 347 -21.63 -3.44 12.31
N LEU A 348 -21.86 -2.54 13.27
CA LEU A 348 -23.16 -2.33 13.92
C LEU A 348 -23.82 -1.02 13.46
N LEU A 349 -23.50 -0.56 12.25
CA LEU A 349 -24.07 0.67 11.71
C LEU A 349 -25.58 0.52 11.49
N GLU A 350 -26.02 -0.60 10.89
CA GLU A 350 -27.41 -0.81 10.45
C GLU A 350 -28.25 -1.65 11.43
N ASP A 351 -27.66 -2.70 12.02
CA ASP A 351 -28.34 -3.69 12.86
C ASP A 351 -27.38 -4.22 13.95
N GLY A 352 -27.97 -4.83 14.98
CA GLY A 352 -27.30 -5.60 16.01
C GLY A 352 -27.42 -4.98 17.40
N THR A 353 -27.34 -5.84 18.41
CA THR A 353 -27.13 -5.47 19.81
C THR A 353 -25.77 -5.96 20.27
N VAL A 354 -25.21 -5.32 21.29
CA VAL A 354 -23.91 -5.71 21.84
C VAL A 354 -24.07 -6.41 23.19
N ASP A 355 -23.26 -7.44 23.41
CA ASP A 355 -22.93 -7.91 24.75
C ASP A 355 -21.56 -7.34 25.13
N VAL A 356 -21.54 -6.31 25.98
CA VAL A 356 -20.29 -5.59 26.28
C VAL A 356 -19.25 -6.46 26.97
N PHE A 357 -19.64 -7.58 27.59
CA PHE A 357 -18.71 -8.54 28.19
C PHE A 357 -17.84 -9.25 27.15
N LYS A 358 -18.27 -9.29 25.88
CA LYS A 358 -17.50 -9.80 24.74
C LYS A 358 -16.70 -8.70 24.02
N GLY A 359 -16.85 -7.44 24.45
CA GLY A 359 -16.25 -6.27 23.82
C GLY A 359 -17.11 -5.65 22.72
N VAL A 360 -16.67 -4.49 22.23
CA VAL A 360 -17.33 -3.74 21.15
C VAL A 360 -16.46 -3.73 19.90
N PRO A 361 -17.01 -3.69 18.67
CA PRO A 361 -16.21 -3.50 17.47
C PRO A 361 -15.45 -2.18 17.55
N PHE A 362 -14.16 -2.20 17.25
CA PHE A 362 -13.30 -1.02 17.36
C PHE A 362 -12.65 -0.62 16.05
N GLY A 363 -12.13 -1.59 15.29
CA GLY A 363 -11.48 -1.29 14.02
C GLY A 363 -11.02 -2.54 13.30
N ARG A 364 -10.00 -2.38 12.45
CA ARG A 364 -9.29 -3.48 11.80
C ARG A 364 -7.79 -3.31 11.97
N THR A 365 -7.07 -4.41 12.14
CA THR A 365 -5.60 -4.39 12.05
C THR A 365 -5.18 -3.93 10.66
N LEU A 366 -3.92 -3.54 10.48
CA LEU A 366 -3.40 -3.21 9.13
C LEU A 366 -3.57 -4.36 8.12
N ARG A 367 -3.57 -5.61 8.62
CA ARG A 367 -3.81 -6.83 7.84
C ARG A 367 -5.29 -7.01 7.46
N GLY A 368 -6.20 -6.23 8.04
CA GLY A 368 -7.63 -6.26 7.78
C GLY A 368 -8.43 -7.15 8.74
N GLU A 369 -7.81 -7.68 9.79
CA GLU A 369 -8.50 -8.51 10.77
C GLU A 369 -9.37 -7.64 11.69
N PRO A 370 -10.64 -8.00 11.95
CA PRO A 370 -11.49 -7.27 12.88
C PRO A 370 -10.88 -7.21 14.28
N MET A 371 -10.87 -6.02 14.86
CA MET A 371 -10.41 -5.76 16.22
C MET A 371 -11.58 -5.34 17.11
N MET A 372 -11.72 -6.03 18.24
CA MET A 372 -12.70 -5.71 19.28
C MET A 372 -12.01 -4.98 20.43
N ALA A 373 -12.66 -3.97 21.02
CA ALA A 373 -12.23 -3.36 22.27
C ALA A 373 -12.82 -4.14 23.46
N PRO A 374 -11.98 -4.82 24.28
CA PRO A 374 -12.45 -5.47 25.49
C PRO A 374 -12.71 -4.44 26.59
N LEU A 375 -13.95 -4.34 27.10
CA LEU A 375 -14.30 -3.26 28.02
C LEU A 375 -14.46 -3.70 29.47
N LEU A 376 -15.10 -4.85 29.72
CA LEU A 376 -15.29 -5.31 31.10
C LEU A 376 -13.96 -5.67 31.74
N GLU A 377 -13.88 -5.45 33.05
CA GLU A 377 -12.65 -5.59 33.82
C GLU A 377 -11.45 -4.77 33.31
N ARG A 378 -11.70 -3.68 32.57
CA ARG A 378 -10.67 -2.83 32.00
C ARG A 378 -11.08 -1.37 32.13
N ASN A 379 -10.10 -0.48 32.01
CA ASN A 379 -10.28 0.95 31.82
C ASN A 379 -9.42 1.38 30.62
N THR A 380 -9.84 2.44 29.94
CA THR A 380 -9.22 2.87 28.69
C THR A 380 -8.63 4.27 28.84
N ILE A 381 -7.40 4.44 28.38
CA ILE A 381 -6.83 5.76 28.11
C ILE A 381 -6.65 5.93 26.60
N CYS A 382 -7.11 7.07 26.08
CA CYS A 382 -6.96 7.45 24.68
C CYS A 382 -6.16 8.75 24.58
N GLY A 383 -5.18 8.81 23.69
CA GLY A 383 -4.41 10.03 23.48
C GLY A 383 -3.69 10.14 22.15
N GLY A 384 -3.16 11.34 21.88
CA GLY A 384 -2.58 11.72 20.59
C GLY A 384 -2.75 13.21 20.27
N MET A 385 -2.19 13.65 19.16
CA MET A 385 -2.33 15.02 18.66
C MET A 385 -3.79 15.35 18.27
N PRO A 386 -4.18 16.63 18.25
CA PRO A 386 -5.50 17.06 17.75
C PRO A 386 -5.78 16.57 16.32
N GLY A 387 -7.04 16.26 16.01
CA GLY A 387 -7.47 15.87 14.67
C GLY A 387 -7.11 14.45 14.22
N GLN A 388 -6.45 13.65 15.06
CA GLN A 388 -5.98 12.30 14.69
C GLN A 388 -7.03 11.18 14.81
N GLY A 389 -8.15 11.42 15.49
CA GLY A 389 -9.24 10.42 15.65
C GLY A 389 -9.54 9.99 17.09
N LYS A 390 -9.00 10.68 18.11
CA LYS A 390 -9.26 10.38 19.53
C LYS A 390 -10.75 10.34 19.89
N SER A 391 -11.45 11.44 19.62
CA SER A 391 -12.88 11.59 19.92
C SER A 391 -13.72 10.63 19.09
N SER A 392 -13.33 10.36 17.83
CA SER A 392 -13.95 9.31 17.00
C SER A 392 -13.78 7.91 17.59
N ALA A 393 -12.63 7.57 18.16
CA ALA A 393 -12.42 6.27 18.82
C ALA A 393 -13.28 6.12 20.08
N ALA A 394 -13.36 7.16 20.91
CA ALA A 394 -14.24 7.17 22.07
C ALA A 394 -15.71 7.02 21.64
N ARG A 395 -16.14 7.74 20.59
CA ARG A 395 -17.47 7.63 19.99
C ARG A 395 -17.79 6.20 19.53
N VAL A 396 -16.87 5.52 18.84
CA VAL A 396 -17.06 4.13 18.42
C VAL A 396 -17.29 3.20 19.61
N ILE A 397 -16.50 3.35 20.68
CA ILE A 397 -16.65 2.52 21.88
C ILE A 397 -18.00 2.81 22.57
N MET A 398 -18.35 4.10 22.74
CA MET A 398 -19.60 4.51 23.38
C MET A 398 -20.83 4.12 22.57
N ALA A 399 -20.77 4.19 21.23
CA ALA A 399 -21.85 3.75 20.35
C ALA A 399 -22.08 2.24 20.46
N GLY A 400 -21.00 1.44 20.51
CA GLY A 400 -21.09 0.01 20.78
C GLY A 400 -21.68 -0.29 22.16
N ALA A 401 -21.28 0.43 23.20
CA ALA A 401 -21.83 0.28 24.55
C ALA A 401 -23.31 0.69 24.63
N ALA A 402 -23.74 1.69 23.86
CA ALA A 402 -25.13 2.15 23.81
C ALA A 402 -26.11 1.07 23.32
N LEU A 403 -25.63 0.15 22.47
CA LEU A 403 -26.38 -0.98 21.93
C LEU A 403 -26.53 -2.16 22.89
N ASP A 404 -25.93 -2.12 24.09
CA ASP A 404 -26.27 -3.04 25.17
C ASP A 404 -27.42 -2.46 26.01
N PRO A 405 -28.60 -3.09 26.05
CA PRO A 405 -29.76 -2.55 26.76
C PRO A 405 -29.60 -2.50 28.29
N THR A 406 -28.60 -3.18 28.86
CA THR A 406 -28.33 -3.10 30.30
C THR A 406 -27.30 -2.04 30.66
N ALA A 407 -26.52 -1.55 29.69
CA ALA A 407 -25.47 -0.59 29.96
C ALA A 407 -26.03 0.78 30.36
N GLU A 408 -25.46 1.39 31.40
CA GLU A 408 -25.62 2.80 31.72
C GLU A 408 -24.46 3.59 31.09
N LEU A 409 -24.75 4.75 30.48
CA LEU A 409 -23.74 5.63 29.90
C LEU A 409 -23.66 6.93 30.71
N ARG A 410 -22.44 7.37 31.00
CA ARG A 410 -22.14 8.69 31.57
C ARG A 410 -21.07 9.36 30.71
N ILE A 411 -21.33 10.57 30.24
CA ILE A 411 -20.42 11.30 29.35
C ILE A 411 -20.20 12.71 29.89
N TRP A 412 -18.95 13.09 30.04
CA TRP A 412 -18.51 14.41 30.45
C TRP A 412 -17.55 14.95 29.40
N VAL A 413 -17.90 16.10 28.83
CA VAL A 413 -17.14 16.81 27.81
C VAL A 413 -16.83 18.20 28.38
N PRO A 414 -15.70 18.39 29.07
CA PRO A 414 -15.25 19.68 29.60
C PRO A 414 -14.73 20.60 28.47
N ASP A 415 -15.52 20.70 27.41
CA ASP A 415 -15.28 21.46 26.19
C ASP A 415 -16.64 21.78 25.54
N ALA A 416 -16.67 22.74 24.62
CA ALA A 416 -17.86 23.11 23.88
C ALA A 416 -17.80 22.54 22.45
N ASN A 417 -18.22 21.28 22.28
CA ASN A 417 -18.28 20.62 20.97
C ASN A 417 -19.51 19.71 20.84
N PHE A 418 -19.95 19.49 19.60
CA PHE A 418 -21.16 18.71 19.28
C PHE A 418 -20.89 17.19 19.19
N ASP A 419 -19.67 16.72 19.48
CA ASP A 419 -19.21 15.38 19.11
C ASP A 419 -19.96 14.24 19.83
N PHE A 420 -20.57 14.54 20.99
CA PHE A 420 -21.26 13.58 21.85
C PHE A 420 -22.68 13.99 22.25
N GLU A 421 -23.19 15.13 21.79
CA GLU A 421 -24.53 15.62 22.19
C GLU A 421 -25.64 14.63 21.79
N VAL A 422 -25.48 13.97 20.64
CA VAL A 422 -26.37 12.91 20.16
C VAL A 422 -26.52 11.72 21.12
N PHE A 423 -25.59 11.52 22.06
CA PHE A 423 -25.69 10.48 23.09
C PHE A 423 -26.56 10.89 24.28
N ALA A 424 -26.84 12.18 24.47
CA ALA A 424 -27.54 12.70 25.66
C ALA A 424 -28.85 11.95 25.99
N PRO A 425 -29.72 11.58 25.01
CA PRO A 425 -30.93 10.80 25.29
C PRO A 425 -30.69 9.42 25.91
N ARG A 426 -29.48 8.87 25.80
CA ARG A 426 -29.08 7.53 26.29
C ARG A 426 -28.26 7.57 27.58
N CYS A 427 -27.77 8.74 27.95
CA CYS A 427 -26.89 8.94 29.11
C CYS A 427 -27.68 9.24 30.39
N SER A 428 -27.32 8.61 31.51
CA SER A 428 -27.80 9.03 32.84
C SER A 428 -27.18 10.35 33.28
N ARG A 429 -25.94 10.61 32.84
CA ARG A 429 -25.23 11.87 33.03
C ARG A 429 -24.65 12.32 31.71
N TYR A 430 -25.00 13.52 31.28
CA TYR A 430 -24.37 14.21 30.18
C TYR A 430 -24.03 15.63 30.64
N VAL A 431 -22.75 15.99 30.62
CA VAL A 431 -22.30 17.35 30.91
C VAL A 431 -21.40 17.80 29.77
N MET A 432 -21.70 18.99 29.25
CA MET A 432 -20.90 19.67 28.24
C MET A 432 -20.59 21.08 28.73
N GLY A 433 -19.34 21.52 28.56
CA GLY A 433 -18.86 22.84 28.91
C GLY A 433 -17.70 22.81 29.91
N ALA A 434 -16.88 23.86 29.86
CA ALA A 434 -15.66 24.03 30.65
C ALA A 434 -15.80 25.11 31.74
N GLU A 435 -16.99 25.70 31.89
CA GLU A 435 -17.30 26.71 32.88
C GLU A 435 -17.27 26.14 34.31
N ASP A 436 -17.00 26.99 35.31
CA ASP A 436 -16.86 26.57 36.72
C ASP A 436 -18.05 25.74 37.25
N ASP A 437 -19.28 26.05 36.83
CA ASP A 437 -20.48 25.31 37.19
C ASP A 437 -20.53 23.93 36.53
N LYS A 438 -20.09 23.82 35.27
CA LYS A 438 -19.98 22.55 34.55
C LYS A 438 -18.88 21.67 35.14
N ILE A 439 -17.71 22.23 35.44
CA ILE A 439 -16.65 21.46 36.10
C ILE A 439 -17.08 21.04 37.52
N ALA A 440 -17.80 21.89 38.25
CA ALA A 440 -18.37 21.51 39.55
C ALA A 440 -19.38 20.35 39.41
N GLN A 441 -20.20 20.34 38.36
CA GLN A 441 -21.12 19.25 38.06
C GLN A 441 -20.37 17.95 37.73
N ILE A 442 -19.29 18.01 36.93
CA ILE A 442 -18.43 16.84 36.65
C ILE A 442 -17.84 16.29 37.95
N LEU A 443 -17.36 17.14 38.85
CA LEU A 443 -16.87 16.71 40.16
C LEU A 443 -17.96 15.98 40.97
N ALA A 444 -19.16 16.54 41.05
CA ALA A 444 -20.28 15.93 41.76
C ALA A 444 -20.66 14.56 41.18
N ASP A 445 -20.70 14.43 39.85
CA ASP A 445 -20.98 13.17 39.17
C ASP A 445 -19.89 12.12 39.40
N LEU A 446 -18.62 12.52 39.47
CA LEU A 446 -17.51 11.62 39.81
C LEU A 446 -17.54 11.18 41.28
N GLN A 447 -17.94 12.06 42.20
CA GLN A 447 -18.17 11.71 43.61
C GLN A 447 -19.30 10.68 43.74
N GLU A 448 -20.40 10.86 42.99
CA GLU A 448 -21.49 9.90 42.91
C GLU A 448 -21.01 8.55 42.36
N LEU A 449 -20.23 8.56 41.27
CA LEU A 449 -19.67 7.33 40.69
C LEU A 449 -18.71 6.63 41.66
N HIS A 450 -17.91 7.37 42.40
CA HIS A 450 -17.03 6.82 43.43
C HIS A 450 -17.83 6.19 44.58
N ALA A 451 -18.94 6.78 45.01
CA ALA A 451 -19.85 6.16 45.97
C ALA A 451 -20.47 4.86 45.41
N GLU A 452 -20.82 4.85 44.12
CA GLU A 452 -21.33 3.66 43.43
C GLU A 452 -20.30 2.52 43.37
N VAL A 453 -19.01 2.84 43.19
CA VAL A 453 -17.92 1.86 43.32
C VAL A 453 -17.95 1.17 44.69
N GLN A 454 -18.18 1.92 45.78
CA GLN A 454 -18.24 1.33 47.13
C GLN A 454 -19.49 0.45 47.28
N ARG A 455 -20.67 0.96 46.93
CA ARG A 455 -21.94 0.22 46.98
C ARG A 455 -21.88 -1.11 46.22
N ARG A 456 -21.27 -1.10 45.02
CA ARG A 456 -21.08 -2.31 44.22
C ARG A 456 -20.10 -3.29 44.86
N GLY A 457 -19.12 -2.80 45.63
CA GLY A 457 -18.26 -3.65 46.45
C GLY A 457 -19.07 -4.51 47.42
N ASP A 458 -20.02 -3.90 48.13
CA ASP A 458 -20.90 -4.61 49.07
C ASP A 458 -21.81 -5.61 48.36
N LEU A 459 -22.30 -5.26 47.16
CA LEU A 459 -23.08 -6.19 46.33
C LEU A 459 -22.26 -7.40 45.87
N LEU A 460 -20.98 -7.23 45.54
CA LEU A 460 -20.11 -8.37 45.21
C LEU A 460 -19.94 -9.31 46.39
N VAL A 461 -19.73 -8.76 47.60
CA VAL A 461 -19.64 -9.54 48.85
C VAL A 461 -20.97 -10.26 49.12
N LYS A 462 -22.10 -9.55 49.04
CA LYS A 462 -23.44 -10.10 49.27
C LYS A 462 -23.80 -11.25 48.32
N ASN A 463 -23.35 -11.17 47.07
CA ASN A 463 -23.59 -12.21 46.06
C ASN A 463 -22.46 -13.25 45.98
N GLU A 464 -21.47 -13.17 46.87
CA GLU A 464 -20.33 -14.10 46.95
C GLU A 464 -19.57 -14.30 45.63
N ILE A 465 -19.47 -13.23 44.82
CA ILE A 465 -18.80 -13.26 43.52
C ILE A 465 -17.54 -12.38 43.48
N PRO A 466 -16.46 -12.82 42.80
CA PRO A 466 -15.22 -12.05 42.73
C PRO A 466 -15.29 -10.85 41.78
N ALA A 467 -16.20 -10.87 40.80
CA ALA A 467 -16.43 -9.82 39.82
C ALA A 467 -17.82 -9.96 39.19
N VAL A 468 -18.37 -8.86 38.69
CA VAL A 468 -19.66 -8.84 37.98
C VAL A 468 -19.62 -9.72 36.74
N THR A 469 -20.66 -10.53 36.56
CA THR A 469 -20.88 -11.36 35.36
C THR A 469 -22.04 -10.83 34.52
N ARG A 470 -22.10 -11.20 33.24
CA ARG A 470 -23.21 -10.90 32.32
C ARG A 470 -24.57 -11.32 32.88
N GLU A 471 -24.61 -12.47 33.56
CA GLU A 471 -25.82 -13.01 34.15
C GLU A 471 -26.33 -12.09 35.28
N LEU A 472 -25.48 -11.75 36.25
CA LEU A 472 -25.86 -10.88 37.37
C LEU A 472 -26.15 -9.44 36.92
N ALA A 473 -25.41 -8.93 35.94
CA ALA A 473 -25.69 -7.63 35.33
C ALA A 473 -27.10 -7.54 34.72
N SER A 474 -27.70 -8.67 34.35
CA SER A 474 -29.04 -8.72 33.75
C SER A 474 -30.17 -8.88 34.79
N LYS A 475 -29.84 -9.34 36.01
CA LYS A 475 -30.81 -9.60 37.10
C LYS A 475 -31.32 -8.34 37.82
N ASN A 476 -30.98 -7.15 37.33
CA ASN A 476 -31.40 -5.86 37.90
C ASN A 476 -31.02 -5.65 39.38
N VAL A 477 -29.92 -6.27 39.84
CA VAL A 477 -29.45 -6.17 41.25
C VAL A 477 -28.54 -4.96 41.49
N GLY A 478 -28.52 -3.98 40.59
CA GLY A 478 -27.62 -2.82 40.65
C GLY A 478 -26.19 -3.08 40.17
N LEU A 479 -25.93 -4.23 39.52
CA LEU A 479 -24.63 -4.61 38.95
C LEU A 479 -24.60 -4.49 37.41
N HIS A 480 -25.46 -3.67 36.83
CA HIS A 480 -25.46 -3.40 35.38
C HIS A 480 -24.17 -2.67 34.97
N PRO A 481 -23.64 -2.83 33.75
CA PRO A 481 -22.39 -2.18 33.37
C PRO A 481 -22.56 -0.65 33.30
N ILE A 482 -21.59 0.11 33.81
CA ILE A 482 -21.53 1.57 33.66
C ILE A 482 -20.33 1.92 32.78
N PHE A 483 -20.59 2.57 31.65
CA PHE A 483 -19.56 3.10 30.75
C PHE A 483 -19.49 4.61 30.89
N CYS A 484 -18.31 5.07 31.27
CA CYS A 484 -18.03 6.46 31.55
C CYS A 484 -17.02 6.99 30.54
N LEU A 485 -17.27 8.16 29.98
CA LEU A 485 -16.31 8.90 29.17
C LEU A 485 -16.06 10.27 29.80
N LEU A 486 -14.81 10.55 30.15
CA LEU A 486 -14.34 11.91 30.38
C LEU A 486 -13.47 12.30 29.18
N GLU A 487 -14.08 13.01 28.24
CA GLU A 487 -13.38 13.54 27.07
C GLU A 487 -12.49 14.71 27.50
N GLU A 488 -11.36 14.94 26.82
CA GLU A 488 -10.38 15.98 27.14
C GLU A 488 -10.14 16.16 28.66
N ALA A 489 -9.92 15.05 29.36
CA ALA A 489 -9.85 14.98 30.83
C ALA A 489 -8.86 15.96 31.46
N HIS A 490 -7.80 16.32 30.73
CA HIS A 490 -6.82 17.32 31.16
C HIS A 490 -7.45 18.68 31.48
N VAL A 491 -8.53 19.08 30.80
CA VAL A 491 -9.22 20.35 31.07
C VAL A 491 -9.84 20.34 32.47
N ALA A 492 -10.52 19.24 32.82
CA ALA A 492 -11.12 19.08 34.15
C ALA A 492 -10.06 18.94 35.26
N ILE A 493 -9.00 18.16 35.00
CA ILE A 493 -7.90 17.91 35.96
C ILE A 493 -7.07 19.17 36.22
N GLN A 494 -6.94 20.07 35.25
CA GLN A 494 -6.17 21.31 35.40
C GLN A 494 -7.00 22.48 35.95
N HIS A 495 -8.28 22.26 36.25
CA HIS A 495 -9.13 23.28 36.84
C HIS A 495 -8.62 23.68 38.23
N LYS A 496 -8.42 24.98 38.46
CA LYS A 496 -7.73 25.51 39.66
C LYS A 496 -8.38 25.10 40.99
N LYS A 497 -9.71 24.98 41.01
CA LYS A 497 -10.48 24.74 42.25
C LYS A 497 -10.84 23.27 42.47
N TYR A 498 -11.07 22.53 41.38
CA TYR A 498 -11.69 21.20 41.44
C TYR A 498 -10.80 20.10 40.85
N GLY A 499 -9.72 20.46 40.15
CA GLY A 499 -8.91 19.54 39.38
C GLY A 499 -8.17 18.50 40.22
N GLU A 500 -7.72 18.86 41.42
CA GLU A 500 -7.07 17.94 42.36
C GLU A 500 -8.03 16.84 42.82
N ASP A 501 -9.22 17.22 43.26
CA ASP A 501 -10.27 16.28 43.67
C ASP A 501 -10.70 15.37 42.52
N ILE A 502 -10.90 15.94 41.32
CA ILE A 502 -11.21 15.18 40.10
C ILE A 502 -10.10 14.16 39.83
N GLY A 503 -8.83 14.58 39.86
CA GLY A 503 -7.69 13.71 39.64
C GLY A 503 -7.65 12.54 40.62
N GLN A 504 -7.91 12.79 41.90
CA GLN A 504 -7.95 11.75 42.93
C GLN A 504 -9.11 10.76 42.72
N LEU A 505 -10.31 11.27 42.41
CA LEU A 505 -11.48 10.42 42.12
C LEU A 505 -11.24 9.52 40.91
N LEU A 506 -10.63 10.05 39.84
CA LEU A 506 -10.28 9.24 38.67
C LEU A 506 -9.37 8.07 39.06
N VAL A 507 -8.35 8.31 39.89
CA VAL A 507 -7.44 7.25 40.38
C VAL A 507 -8.19 6.17 41.14
N ASP A 508 -9.09 6.54 42.06
CA ASP A 508 -9.82 5.59 42.89
C ASP A 508 -10.83 4.78 42.07
N ILE A 509 -11.53 5.44 41.14
CA ILE A 509 -12.48 4.79 40.22
C ILE A 509 -11.76 3.80 39.31
N VAL A 510 -10.63 4.16 38.67
CA VAL A 510 -9.94 3.21 37.77
C VAL A 510 -9.33 2.03 38.51
N ARG A 511 -8.87 2.22 39.75
CA ARG A 511 -8.28 1.15 40.58
C ARG A 511 -9.33 0.14 41.02
N LEU A 512 -10.50 0.62 41.44
CA LEU A 512 -11.52 -0.21 42.09
C LEU A 512 -12.65 -0.65 41.14
N GLY A 513 -12.94 0.13 40.09
CA GLY A 513 -14.08 -0.07 39.19
C GLY A 513 -14.04 -1.38 38.40
N ARG A 514 -12.83 -1.92 38.16
CA ARG A 514 -12.58 -3.13 37.35
C ARG A 514 -13.57 -4.28 37.61
N LYS A 515 -13.65 -4.74 38.87
CA LYS A 515 -14.48 -5.90 39.26
C LYS A 515 -15.97 -5.57 39.34
N ARG A 516 -16.32 -4.28 39.34
CA ARG A 516 -17.67 -3.75 39.61
C ARG A 516 -18.41 -3.37 38.33
N ALA A 517 -17.92 -3.81 37.17
CA ALA A 517 -18.44 -3.47 35.84
C ALA A 517 -18.56 -1.95 35.60
N ILE A 518 -17.59 -1.18 36.10
CA ILE A 518 -17.43 0.24 35.79
C ILE A 518 -16.21 0.36 34.87
N HIS A 519 -16.44 0.84 33.65
CA HIS A 519 -15.39 1.10 32.65
C HIS A 519 -15.30 2.60 32.43
N LEU A 520 -14.15 3.18 32.77
CA LEU A 520 -13.86 4.58 32.52
C LEU A 520 -12.91 4.73 31.33
N ILE A 521 -13.32 5.57 30.39
CA ILE A 521 -12.52 6.07 29.27
C ILE A 521 -12.09 7.48 29.63
N VAL A 522 -10.78 7.72 29.65
CA VAL A 522 -10.21 9.08 29.71
C VAL A 522 -9.53 9.38 28.38
N SER A 523 -9.99 10.43 27.71
CA SER A 523 -9.35 10.94 26.49
C SER A 523 -8.56 12.19 26.83
N THR A 524 -7.37 12.34 26.24
CA THR A 524 -6.56 13.54 26.43
C THR A 524 -5.68 13.80 25.22
N GLN A 525 -5.40 15.06 24.95
CA GLN A 525 -4.21 15.41 24.17
C GLN A 525 -2.97 14.89 24.92
N ALA A 526 -2.00 14.35 24.18
CA ALA A 526 -0.80 13.63 24.64
C ALA A 526 -0.47 13.83 26.15
N PRO A 527 -0.62 12.78 27.00
CA PRO A 527 -0.56 12.95 28.45
C PRO A 527 0.83 13.35 28.94
N THR A 528 0.88 14.46 29.66
CA THR A 528 1.99 14.93 30.49
C THR A 528 1.71 14.66 31.97
N LYS A 529 2.73 14.82 32.82
CA LYS A 529 2.62 14.64 34.28
C LYS A 529 1.55 15.54 34.93
N ASP A 530 1.29 16.71 34.36
CA ASP A 530 0.39 17.73 34.91
C ASP A 530 -1.02 17.66 34.28
N SER A 531 -1.21 16.82 33.26
CA SER A 531 -2.50 16.65 32.55
C SER A 531 -3.21 15.35 32.89
N MET A 532 -2.51 14.37 33.45
CA MET A 532 -3.06 13.06 33.79
C MET A 532 -2.28 12.41 34.95
N PRO A 533 -2.94 11.99 36.04
CA PRO A 533 -2.28 11.27 37.12
C PRO A 533 -1.63 9.97 36.62
N ARG A 534 -0.39 9.71 37.07
CA ARG A 534 0.37 8.49 36.70
C ARG A 534 -0.36 7.20 37.07
N ASP A 535 -1.15 7.24 38.14
CA ASP A 535 -1.92 6.07 38.56
C ASP A 535 -3.10 5.78 37.63
N VAL A 536 -3.66 6.80 36.96
CA VAL A 536 -4.66 6.57 35.91
C VAL A 536 -4.02 5.84 34.74
N THR A 537 -2.89 6.34 34.22
CA THR A 537 -2.22 5.71 33.07
C THR A 537 -1.78 4.26 33.34
N ARG A 538 -1.38 3.95 34.57
CA ARG A 538 -0.97 2.59 34.99
C ARG A 538 -2.14 1.62 35.16
N ASN A 539 -3.31 2.11 35.60
CA ASN A 539 -4.49 1.26 35.82
C ASN A 539 -5.39 1.14 34.58
N CYS A 540 -5.20 2.01 33.57
CA CYS A 540 -5.76 1.80 32.24
C CYS A 540 -5.01 0.67 31.51
N SER A 541 -5.63 -0.52 31.57
CA SER A 541 -5.13 -1.73 30.89
C SER A 541 -5.28 -1.62 29.37
N ASN A 542 -6.26 -0.86 28.90
CA ASN A 542 -6.41 -0.50 27.50
C ASN A 542 -5.76 0.86 27.25
N GLY A 543 -4.88 0.91 26.26
CA GLY A 543 -4.24 2.15 25.81
C GLY A 543 -4.47 2.32 24.32
N ILE A 544 -4.91 3.50 23.91
CA ILE A 544 -5.12 3.87 22.50
C ILE A 544 -4.24 5.10 22.24
N ALA A 545 -3.18 4.92 21.46
CA ALA A 545 -2.25 5.98 21.11
C ALA A 545 -2.32 6.27 19.61
N PHE A 546 -2.96 7.39 19.27
CA PHE A 546 -2.80 8.02 17.96
C PHE A 546 -1.42 8.70 17.88
N ALA A 547 -1.12 9.31 16.73
CA ALA A 547 0.14 10.02 16.53
C ALA A 547 0.49 10.96 17.71
N VAL A 548 1.66 10.77 18.30
CA VAL A 548 2.21 11.55 19.43
C VAL A 548 3.59 12.09 19.09
N GLY A 549 3.98 13.20 19.73
CA GLY A 549 5.21 13.91 19.40
C GLY A 549 6.49 13.30 19.99
N ASP A 550 6.38 12.59 21.11
CA ASP A 550 7.53 12.08 21.84
C ASP A 550 7.28 10.72 22.51
N HIS A 551 8.37 10.13 23.00
CA HIS A 551 8.37 8.83 23.65
C HIS A 551 7.72 8.85 25.04
N VAL A 552 7.63 10.01 25.70
CA VAL A 552 7.03 10.13 27.04
C VAL A 552 5.52 9.98 26.95
N ALA A 553 4.89 10.70 26.01
CA ALA A 553 3.48 10.56 25.70
C ALA A 553 3.15 9.14 25.19
N ASN A 554 4.02 8.57 24.36
CA ASN A 554 3.88 7.19 23.89
C ASN A 554 3.79 6.20 25.05
N ASP A 555 4.76 6.24 25.97
CA ASP A 555 4.83 5.32 27.10
C ASP A 555 3.75 5.58 28.16
N ALA A 556 3.29 6.84 28.29
CA ALA A 556 2.17 7.15 29.16
C ALA A 556 0.85 6.51 28.65
N LEU A 557 0.67 6.35 27.34
CA LEU A 557 -0.53 5.70 26.76
C LEU A 557 -0.35 4.18 26.65
N LEU A 558 0.79 3.74 26.14
CA LEU A 558 1.05 2.33 25.79
C LEU A 558 1.73 1.54 26.91
N GLY A 559 2.13 2.19 28.00
CA GLY A 559 2.85 1.58 29.11
C GLY A 559 4.34 1.89 29.10
N GLN A 560 4.94 1.93 30.30
CA GLN A 560 6.34 2.29 30.48
C GLN A 560 7.26 1.32 29.72
N GLY A 561 8.16 1.87 28.89
CA GLY A 561 9.10 1.09 28.08
C GLY A 561 8.55 0.63 26.73
N ALA A 562 7.30 0.98 26.39
CA ALA A 562 6.68 0.62 25.11
C ALA A 562 7.47 1.15 23.90
N TYR A 563 7.94 2.40 23.96
CA TYR A 563 8.72 3.02 22.90
C TYR A 563 10.03 2.25 22.64
N ALA A 564 10.75 1.90 23.71
CA ALA A 564 11.98 1.12 23.62
C ALA A 564 11.73 -0.31 23.12
N ALA A 565 10.58 -0.89 23.46
CA ALA A 565 10.12 -2.19 22.97
C ALA A 565 9.64 -2.17 21.51
N GLY A 566 9.61 -1.01 20.85
CA GLY A 566 9.22 -0.87 19.43
C GLY A 566 7.74 -0.55 19.20
N HIS A 567 6.95 -0.35 20.25
CA HIS A 567 5.54 0.05 20.15
C HIS A 567 5.45 1.57 20.13
N ARG A 568 5.51 2.14 18.92
CA ARG A 568 5.80 3.56 18.70
C ARG A 568 4.72 4.29 17.93
N ALA A 569 3.78 4.91 18.65
CA ALA A 569 2.82 5.84 18.07
C ALA A 569 3.48 7.14 17.55
N THR A 570 4.74 7.41 17.92
CA THR A 570 5.57 8.48 17.32
C THR A 570 5.90 8.26 15.85
N GLU A 571 5.77 7.03 15.35
CA GLU A 571 6.04 6.70 13.94
C GLU A 571 4.80 6.90 13.05
N LEU A 572 3.63 7.18 13.63
CA LEU A 572 2.43 7.58 12.91
C LEU A 572 2.56 9.04 12.46
N ILE A 573 2.21 9.32 11.21
CA ILE A 573 2.35 10.64 10.59
C ILE A 573 1.06 11.45 10.81
N PRO A 574 1.11 12.59 11.52
CA PRO A 574 -0.04 13.46 11.70
C PRO A 574 -0.70 13.87 10.38
N GLY A 575 -2.03 13.93 10.34
CA GLY A 575 -2.84 14.19 9.15
C GLY A 575 -2.87 13.07 8.10
N THR A 576 -1.80 12.29 7.96
CA THR A 576 -1.69 11.21 6.96
C THR A 576 -2.22 9.87 7.48
N ASP A 577 -1.91 9.53 8.73
CA ASP A 577 -2.36 8.31 9.42
C ASP A 577 -3.54 8.62 10.36
N LYS A 578 -4.41 9.54 9.94
CA LYS A 578 -5.64 9.88 10.66
C LYS A 578 -6.53 8.65 10.78
N GLY A 579 -7.06 8.39 11.98
CA GLY A 579 -7.86 7.20 12.27
C GLY A 579 -7.04 5.93 12.52
N THR A 580 -5.70 5.99 12.48
CA THR A 580 -4.84 4.86 12.83
C THR A 580 -4.24 5.08 14.23
N ALA A 581 -4.32 4.07 15.08
CA ALA A 581 -3.76 4.09 16.43
C ALA A 581 -2.93 2.84 16.71
N VAL A 582 -1.94 2.98 17.58
CA VAL A 582 -1.31 1.85 18.27
C VAL A 582 -2.15 1.57 19.51
N VAL A 583 -2.60 0.33 19.69
CA VAL A 583 -3.44 -0.07 20.83
C VAL A 583 -2.75 -1.13 21.66
N LYS A 584 -2.93 -1.06 22.99
CA LYS A 584 -2.49 -2.08 23.95
C LYS A 584 -3.70 -2.68 24.64
N GLY A 585 -3.62 -3.97 24.99
CA GLY A 585 -4.63 -4.65 25.79
C GLY A 585 -5.88 -5.10 25.03
N PHE A 586 -5.90 -4.97 23.70
CA PHE A 586 -7.01 -5.39 22.85
C PHE A 586 -6.89 -6.84 22.40
N SER A 587 -5.66 -7.31 22.20
CA SER A 587 -5.32 -8.69 21.86
C SER A 587 -4.40 -9.31 22.94
N GLY A 588 -3.95 -10.55 22.71
CA GLY A 588 -2.90 -11.19 23.52
C GLY A 588 -1.50 -10.64 23.26
N GLU A 589 -1.34 -9.82 22.21
CA GLU A 589 -0.07 -9.21 21.85
C GLU A 589 0.22 -7.96 22.68
N ARG A 590 1.49 -7.54 22.72
CA ARG A 590 1.91 -6.34 23.47
C ARG A 590 1.25 -5.07 22.94
N SER A 591 1.16 -4.92 21.62
CA SER A 591 0.39 -3.86 20.98
C SER A 591 0.02 -4.25 19.55
N GLU A 592 -1.04 -3.65 19.03
CA GLU A 592 -1.47 -3.77 17.64
C GLU A 592 -1.57 -2.40 16.98
N ILE A 593 -1.41 -2.32 15.66
CA ILE A 593 -1.74 -1.11 14.90
C ILE A 593 -3.10 -1.32 14.24
N VAL A 594 -4.03 -0.43 14.56
CA VAL A 594 -5.45 -0.57 14.22
C VAL A 594 -5.93 0.69 13.51
N GLN A 595 -6.58 0.50 12.36
CA GLN A 595 -7.42 1.51 11.74
C GLN A 595 -8.77 1.45 12.44
N VAL A 596 -9.13 2.51 13.14
CA VAL A 596 -10.36 2.61 13.94
C VAL A 596 -11.54 2.84 13.00
N TYR A 597 -12.70 2.26 13.31
CA TYR A 597 -13.94 2.64 12.62
C TYR A 597 -14.21 4.14 12.79
N PHE A 598 -14.95 4.71 11.84
CA PHE A 598 -15.35 6.11 11.89
C PHE A 598 -16.87 6.18 11.88
N LEU A 599 -17.43 6.93 12.82
CA LEU A 599 -18.85 7.25 12.89
C LEU A 599 -18.99 8.76 12.77
N ASP A 600 -19.67 9.20 11.71
CA ASP A 600 -19.95 10.61 11.47
C ASP A 600 -21.15 11.08 12.33
N VAL A 601 -21.08 12.33 12.77
CA VAL A 601 -22.11 13.03 13.54
C VAL A 601 -22.45 14.39 12.92
N SER A 602 -21.91 14.65 11.72
CA SER A 602 -22.24 15.84 10.96
C SER A 602 -23.73 15.82 10.59
N LYS A 603 -24.34 17.00 10.52
CA LYS A 603 -25.78 17.16 10.31
C LYS A 603 -26.31 16.42 9.07
N ASP A 604 -25.52 16.33 8.01
CA ASP A 604 -25.92 15.72 6.74
C ASP A 604 -25.68 14.20 6.69
N HIS A 605 -24.90 13.65 7.63
CA HIS A 605 -24.50 12.25 7.64
C HIS A 605 -24.38 11.69 9.06
N ASP A 606 -25.34 12.01 9.93
CA ASP A 606 -25.35 11.51 11.31
C ASP A 606 -25.62 10.00 11.34
N GLN A 607 -24.59 9.25 11.70
CA GLN A 607 -24.61 7.80 11.82
C GLN A 607 -24.82 7.33 13.27
N VAL A 608 -24.72 8.24 14.25
CA VAL A 608 -24.79 7.88 15.67
C VAL A 608 -26.21 7.96 16.21
N THR A 609 -26.99 8.98 15.83
CA THR A 609 -28.39 9.08 16.28
C THR A 609 -29.21 7.82 15.99
N PRO A 610 -29.15 7.20 14.79
CA PRO A 610 -29.82 5.92 14.54
C PRO A 610 -29.37 4.80 15.48
N ILE A 611 -28.07 4.73 15.81
CA ILE A 611 -27.54 3.74 16.77
C ILE A 611 -28.13 3.97 18.16
N ILE A 612 -28.23 5.23 18.58
CA ILE A 612 -28.79 5.61 19.88
C ILE A 612 -30.28 5.29 19.97
N GLU A 613 -31.05 5.63 18.94
CA GLU A 613 -32.48 5.29 18.84
C GLU A 613 -32.70 3.79 18.91
N ARG A 614 -31.88 2.98 18.22
CA ARG A 614 -31.94 1.52 18.34
C ARG A 614 -31.59 1.03 19.74
N GLY A 615 -30.59 1.63 20.40
CA GLY A 615 -30.25 1.31 21.79
C GLY A 615 -31.43 1.58 22.73
N LEU A 616 -32.12 2.71 22.57
CA LEU A 616 -33.33 3.06 23.32
C LEU A 616 -34.50 2.10 23.01
N ALA A 617 -34.71 1.75 21.74
CA ALA A 617 -35.72 0.79 21.34
C ALA A 617 -35.46 -0.61 21.94
N ALA A 618 -34.19 -1.02 22.01
CA ALA A 618 -33.80 -2.29 22.63
C ALA A 618 -34.00 -2.30 24.16
N ILE A 619 -33.85 -1.15 24.82
CA ILE A 619 -34.21 -0.97 26.24
C ILE A 619 -35.73 -1.09 26.42
N ALA A 620 -36.51 -0.35 25.61
CA ALA A 620 -37.96 -0.36 25.67
C ALA A 620 -38.54 -1.76 25.40
N LYS A 621 -37.98 -2.51 24.44
CA LYS A 621 -38.37 -3.90 24.15
C LYS A 621 -38.18 -4.85 25.35
N ARG A 622 -37.27 -4.52 26.27
CA ARG A 622 -37.08 -5.27 27.53
C ARG A 622 -37.99 -4.79 28.66
N GLY A 623 -38.93 -3.88 28.38
CA GLY A 623 -39.83 -3.29 29.38
C GLY A 623 -39.10 -2.40 30.39
N ARG A 624 -37.89 -1.91 30.05
CA ARG A 624 -37.09 -1.06 30.94
C ARG A 624 -37.21 0.40 30.55
N VAL A 625 -37.08 1.29 31.52
CA VAL A 625 -36.96 2.74 31.28
C VAL A 625 -35.50 3.12 30.98
N PRO A 626 -35.24 4.01 30.00
CA PRO A 626 -33.90 4.53 29.75
C PRO A 626 -33.25 5.12 31.01
N TRP A 627 -31.92 5.03 31.10
CA TRP A 627 -31.18 5.59 32.23
C TRP A 627 -31.21 7.13 32.29
N SER A 628 -31.47 7.78 31.15
CA SER A 628 -31.57 9.24 31.02
C SER A 628 -32.77 9.84 31.75
N THR A 629 -33.82 9.06 32.01
CA THR A 629 -35.03 9.52 32.69
C THR A 629 -35.02 9.21 34.19
N ARG A 630 -33.95 8.58 34.72
CA ARG A 630 -33.88 8.15 36.12
C ARG A 630 -33.27 9.22 37.01
N ALA A 631 -33.88 9.42 38.17
CA ALA A 631 -33.25 10.19 39.25
C ALA A 631 -32.13 9.36 39.92
N ASN A 632 -31.27 10.03 40.67
CA ASN A 632 -30.05 9.44 41.24
C ASN A 632 -30.40 8.23 42.13
N GLY A 633 -29.80 7.06 41.84
CA GLY A 633 -29.88 5.88 42.70
C GLY A 633 -31.18 5.07 42.63
N GLU A 634 -32.12 5.42 41.74
CA GLU A 634 -33.33 4.64 41.54
C GLU A 634 -33.01 3.32 40.80
N LEU A 635 -33.06 2.22 41.54
CA LEU A 635 -33.18 0.90 40.95
C LEU A 635 -34.61 0.74 40.44
N GLU A 636 -34.73 0.28 39.20
CA GLU A 636 -36.03 -0.13 38.67
C GLU A 636 -36.56 -1.24 39.59
N ALA A 637 -37.84 -1.17 39.98
CA ALA A 637 -38.48 -2.34 40.59
C ALA A 637 -38.22 -3.52 39.65
N PRO A 638 -37.80 -4.70 40.16
CA PRO A 638 -37.65 -5.86 39.30
C PRO A 638 -38.93 -5.98 38.46
N PRO A 639 -38.83 -6.20 37.13
CA PRO A 639 -40.03 -6.40 36.33
C PRO A 639 -40.87 -7.46 37.04
N ALA A 640 -42.18 -7.21 37.16
CA ALA A 640 -43.07 -8.15 37.82
C ALA A 640 -42.80 -9.56 37.26
N PRO A 641 -42.62 -10.57 38.12
CA PRO A 641 -42.32 -11.92 37.65
C PRO A 641 -43.38 -12.31 36.62
N ARG A 642 -42.94 -12.67 35.40
CA ARG A 642 -43.86 -13.08 34.33
C ARG A 642 -44.71 -14.26 34.83
N ASN A 643 -46.01 -14.18 34.58
CA ASN A 643 -46.93 -15.24 34.96
C ASN A 643 -46.84 -16.38 33.92
N LEU A 644 -46.31 -17.52 34.35
CA LEU A 644 -46.15 -18.72 33.50
C LEU A 644 -47.46 -19.15 32.83
N LEU A 645 -48.61 -19.00 33.51
CA LEU A 645 -49.91 -19.39 32.97
C LEU A 645 -50.42 -18.40 31.91
N GLU A 646 -50.14 -17.10 32.06
CA GLU A 646 -50.44 -16.08 31.05
C GLU A 646 -49.60 -16.30 29.79
N ASP A 647 -48.29 -16.43 29.96
CA ASP A 647 -47.35 -16.65 28.85
C ASP A 647 -47.67 -17.97 28.11
N LEU A 648 -48.06 -19.04 28.83
CA LEU A 648 -48.52 -20.29 28.22
C LEU A 648 -49.86 -20.13 27.50
N SER A 649 -50.79 -19.35 28.03
CA SER A 649 -52.07 -19.09 27.37
C SER A 649 -51.89 -18.28 26.07
N GLU A 650 -50.87 -17.43 26.00
CA GLU A 650 -50.53 -16.65 24.81
C GLU A 650 -49.91 -17.53 23.71
N VAL A 651 -48.96 -18.41 24.06
CA VAL A 651 -48.23 -19.21 23.06
C VAL A 651 -48.94 -20.49 22.64
N LEU A 652 -49.88 -20.99 23.45
CA LEU A 652 -50.66 -22.19 23.14
C LEU A 652 -51.92 -21.83 22.34
N GLY A 653 -52.11 -22.51 21.22
CA GLY A 653 -53.36 -22.48 20.45
C GLY A 653 -54.50 -23.25 21.14
N ASP A 654 -55.35 -23.90 20.37
CA ASP A 654 -56.52 -24.63 20.92
C ASP A 654 -56.29 -26.14 21.09
N GLU A 655 -55.19 -26.67 20.56
CA GLU A 655 -54.85 -28.09 20.67
C GLU A 655 -53.79 -28.37 21.75
N PRO A 656 -53.85 -29.52 22.46
CA PRO A 656 -52.82 -29.93 23.40
C PRO A 656 -51.45 -30.09 22.76
N VAL A 657 -50.45 -29.41 23.31
CA VAL A 657 -49.07 -29.45 22.82
C VAL A 657 -48.18 -30.19 23.81
N PRO A 658 -47.31 -31.13 23.37
CA PRO A 658 -46.34 -31.75 24.28
C PRO A 658 -45.44 -30.70 24.95
N ALA A 659 -45.16 -30.84 26.25
CA ALA A 659 -44.32 -29.91 27.01
C ALA A 659 -42.94 -29.66 26.38
N ALA A 660 -42.37 -30.68 25.71
CA ALA A 660 -41.12 -30.55 24.96
C ALA A 660 -41.21 -29.61 23.74
N LYS A 661 -42.41 -29.38 23.21
CA LYS A 661 -42.70 -28.42 22.12
C LYS A 661 -43.22 -27.09 22.65
N ALA A 662 -43.89 -27.07 23.80
CA ALA A 662 -44.33 -25.84 24.45
C ALA A 662 -43.15 -25.02 25.03
N ALA A 663 -42.12 -25.69 25.58
CA ALA A 663 -40.95 -24.99 26.13
C ALA A 663 -40.17 -24.14 25.08
N PRO A 664 -39.91 -24.62 23.85
CA PRO A 664 -39.37 -23.77 22.78
C PRO A 664 -40.24 -22.56 22.42
N LEU A 665 -41.57 -22.66 22.52
CA LEU A 665 -42.48 -21.54 22.25
C LEU A 665 -42.37 -20.46 23.33
N LEU A 666 -42.26 -20.86 24.60
CA LEU A 666 -41.97 -19.95 25.70
C LEU A 666 -40.59 -19.29 25.57
N ILE A 667 -39.57 -20.07 25.17
CA ILE A 667 -38.21 -19.54 24.89
C ILE A 667 -38.26 -18.49 23.76
N ALA A 668 -39.12 -18.68 22.75
CA ALA A 668 -39.30 -17.73 21.68
C ALA A 668 -40.07 -16.46 22.12
N LEU A 669 -40.97 -16.58 23.09
CA LEU A 669 -41.72 -15.46 23.67
C LEU A 669 -40.83 -14.56 24.55
N ALA A 670 -40.04 -15.17 25.44
CA ALA A 670 -39.23 -14.43 26.41
C ALA A 670 -37.89 -15.11 26.70
N THR A 671 -36.84 -14.31 26.86
CA THR A 671 -35.50 -14.78 27.24
C THR A 671 -35.44 -15.39 28.64
N ASP A 672 -36.43 -15.08 29.49
CA ASP A 672 -36.52 -15.57 30.87
C ASP A 672 -36.72 -17.09 30.94
N TYR A 673 -37.25 -17.70 29.88
CA TYR A 673 -37.39 -19.15 29.73
C TYR A 673 -36.17 -19.82 29.10
N SER A 674 -35.05 -19.11 28.91
CA SER A 674 -33.86 -19.68 28.27
C SER A 674 -33.36 -20.95 29.00
N GLY A 675 -33.21 -22.05 28.26
CA GLY A 675 -32.83 -23.35 28.82
C GLY A 675 -33.99 -24.16 29.43
N LEU A 676 -35.23 -23.66 29.37
CA LEU A 676 -36.41 -24.40 29.82
C LEU A 676 -36.57 -25.69 29.03
N THR A 677 -36.61 -26.82 29.74
CA THR A 677 -36.88 -28.13 29.16
C THR A 677 -38.33 -28.53 29.38
N GLY A 678 -38.88 -29.43 28.55
CA GLY A 678 -40.25 -29.92 28.76
C GLY A 678 -40.47 -30.59 30.12
N LYS A 679 -39.42 -31.18 30.72
CA LYS A 679 -39.48 -31.76 32.07
C LYS A 679 -39.53 -30.67 33.14
N GLN A 680 -38.74 -29.62 32.97
CA GLN A 680 -38.75 -28.46 33.86
C GLN A 680 -40.10 -27.74 33.80
N LEU A 681 -40.63 -27.52 32.61
CA LEU A 681 -41.97 -26.94 32.41
C LEU A 681 -43.08 -27.71 33.13
N CYS A 682 -43.02 -29.05 33.15
CA CYS A 682 -44.00 -29.86 33.90
C CYS A 682 -43.85 -29.69 35.42
N ALA A 683 -42.62 -29.50 35.92
CA ALA A 683 -42.37 -29.25 37.34
C ALA A 683 -42.85 -27.85 37.74
N ASP A 684 -42.60 -26.85 36.90
CA ASP A 684 -43.02 -25.46 37.12
C ASP A 684 -44.56 -25.34 37.08
N LEU A 685 -45.21 -26.04 36.15
CA LEU A 685 -46.68 -26.16 36.08
C LEU A 685 -47.26 -26.83 37.34
N ALA A 686 -46.62 -27.89 37.84
CA ALA A 686 -47.06 -28.55 39.05
C ALA A 686 -46.93 -27.64 40.28
N ALA A 687 -45.90 -26.77 40.33
CA ALA A 687 -45.71 -25.80 41.40
C ALA A 687 -46.82 -24.74 41.45
N VAL A 688 -47.40 -24.38 40.30
CA VAL A 688 -48.55 -23.47 40.19
C VAL A 688 -49.90 -24.20 40.22
N GLY A 689 -49.93 -25.47 40.62
CA GLY A 689 -51.15 -26.26 40.82
C GLY A 689 -51.71 -26.94 39.56
N VAL A 690 -51.01 -26.88 38.42
CA VAL A 690 -51.42 -27.53 37.17
C VAL A 690 -50.68 -28.86 36.97
N LYS A 691 -51.40 -29.97 37.12
CA LYS A 691 -50.83 -31.30 36.90
C LYS A 691 -50.92 -31.71 35.43
N VAL A 692 -49.77 -31.83 34.78
CA VAL A 692 -49.69 -32.36 33.40
C VAL A 692 -49.76 -33.89 33.43
N PRO A 693 -50.77 -34.52 32.81
CA PRO A 693 -50.89 -35.98 32.78
C PRO A 693 -49.79 -36.58 31.89
N SER A 694 -49.25 -37.74 32.28
CA SER A 694 -48.36 -38.53 31.41
C SER A 694 -49.21 -39.51 30.60
N SER A 695 -49.24 -39.35 29.28
CA SER A 695 -49.93 -40.26 28.36
C SER A 695 -48.93 -40.78 27.32
N GLN A 696 -48.70 -42.10 27.30
CA GLN A 696 -47.77 -42.76 26.37
C GLN A 696 -46.36 -42.11 26.32
N ASN A 697 -45.81 -41.78 27.50
CA ASN A 697 -44.51 -41.10 27.63
C ASN A 697 -44.44 -39.71 26.96
N ARG A 698 -45.60 -39.08 26.76
CA ARG A 698 -45.76 -37.69 26.33
C ARG A 698 -46.47 -36.91 27.44
N TYR A 699 -46.06 -35.67 27.63
CA TYR A 699 -46.64 -34.74 28.62
C TYR A 699 -47.44 -33.65 27.88
N PRO A 700 -48.68 -33.90 27.46
CA PRO A 700 -49.50 -32.91 26.77
C PRO A 700 -49.93 -31.79 27.72
N VAL A 701 -49.48 -30.57 27.44
CA VAL A 701 -49.96 -29.35 28.08
C VAL A 701 -51.26 -28.96 27.37
N ASP A 702 -52.37 -29.03 28.09
CA ASP A 702 -53.70 -28.73 27.58
C ASP A 702 -54.04 -27.24 27.77
N PRO A 703 -54.28 -26.47 26.68
CA PRO A 703 -54.60 -25.04 26.77
C PRO A 703 -55.83 -24.74 27.61
N VAL A 704 -56.83 -25.63 27.61
CA VAL A 704 -58.06 -25.45 28.40
C VAL A 704 -57.75 -25.52 29.89
N THR A 705 -56.93 -26.49 30.29
CA THR A 705 -56.45 -26.63 31.67
C THR A 705 -55.65 -25.42 32.13
N ILE A 706 -54.78 -24.86 31.26
CA ILE A 706 -54.00 -23.64 31.55
C ILE A 706 -54.92 -22.43 31.73
N ARG A 707 -55.83 -22.17 30.79
CA ARG A 707 -56.77 -21.04 30.86
C ARG A 707 -57.71 -21.14 32.05
N LYS A 708 -58.13 -22.36 32.43
CA LYS A 708 -58.94 -22.60 33.63
C LYS A 708 -58.16 -22.30 34.92
N ALA A 709 -56.89 -22.71 34.98
CA ALA A 709 -56.03 -22.41 36.12
C ALA A 709 -55.75 -20.91 36.25
N LEU A 710 -55.53 -20.23 35.12
CA LEU A 710 -55.35 -18.78 35.06
C LEU A 710 -56.60 -18.03 35.53
N ALA A 711 -57.79 -18.42 35.04
CA ALA A 711 -59.05 -17.84 35.48
C ALA A 711 -59.30 -18.09 36.98
N GLY A 712 -58.89 -19.25 37.50
CA GLY A 712 -58.98 -19.59 38.92
C GLY A 712 -58.08 -18.71 39.81
N GLN A 713 -56.86 -18.39 39.35
CA GLN A 713 -55.98 -17.44 40.04
C GLN A 713 -56.57 -16.04 40.07
N ALA A 714 -57.10 -15.55 38.93
CA ALA A 714 -57.72 -14.23 38.85
C ALA A 714 -58.92 -14.06 39.79
N THR A 715 -59.69 -15.13 40.06
CA THR A 715 -60.78 -15.10 41.06
C THR A 715 -60.29 -15.19 42.51
N ALA A 716 -59.20 -15.92 42.78
CA ALA A 716 -58.66 -16.04 44.14
C ALA A 716 -58.02 -14.72 44.61
N ASP A 717 -57.33 -14.01 43.71
CA ASP A 717 -56.72 -12.71 44.02
C ASP A 717 -57.78 -11.63 44.32
N LEU A 718 -59.01 -11.75 43.78
CA LEU A 718 -60.12 -10.85 44.07
C LEU A 718 -60.79 -11.11 45.43
N ASP A 719 -60.73 -12.35 45.93
CA ASP A 719 -61.31 -12.74 47.23
C ASP A 719 -60.35 -12.38 48.40
N ASP A 720 -59.03 -12.31 48.15
CA ASP A 720 -58.03 -11.91 49.15
C ASP A 720 -57.87 -10.37 49.29
N GLU A 721 -58.40 -9.57 48.35
CA GLU A 721 -58.45 -8.10 48.42
C GLU A 721 -59.77 -7.54 49.01
N SER A 722 -60.70 -8.40 49.43
CA SER A 722 -61.96 -8.05 50.13
C SER A 722 -61.92 -8.39 51.61
#